data_AF-A0A3P9C7S6-F1
#
_entry.id   AF-A0A3P9C7S6-F1
#
_cell.length_a   1.000
_cell.length_b   1.000
_cell.length_c   1.000
_cell.angle_alpha   90.00
_cell.angle_beta   90.00
_cell.angle_gamma   90.00
#
_symmetry.space_group_name_H-M   'P 1'
#
loop_
_entity.id
_entity.type
_entity.pdbx_description
1 polymer ?
#
loop_
_entity_poly.entity_id
_entity_poly.type
_entity_poly.pdbx_seq_one_letter_code
_entity_poly.pdbx_strand_id
1 'polypeptide(L)'
;MRTIIWTGALTSCPDPVKGASTPENVGPIATDRNWKGIGISLLVIAVVLSLIGLSIVLLSKEDEIIFRSWDGDVFKINTRTNETDLLLKNTTFATFKASKFAVSPDLNFVLLGYDVKQVYQHSFLASYLLYNLYTREVRELNPPEVSDSVLQFASWGVRGQQLVYIFENNIYYQMDVQSSSWRLTSSGEEGVVFNGISDWLYEEMVLHTQVAHWWSPDGSRLAYLTINDSLVPTMFLPRFTGSLYPRGKEYPYPKMCQINPSVRLYVVTLDGSALTTELKPPDSFEKSEFYITMVKWVTKERLSVRWVNRAQNMSILSLCDVTQDICTKKHVMTSDKWLDRQREEPVFSKDCTTLFITMPLKHGGSGTFNHITMISNQSDSQEVNMRHLTSGSWEVSQILAYDEGTNSVYYLSTETGATQHHLYRVSSVDPFHKECLTCSLFKSTCSYHDAVLSPTYQHVLLNCRGIACSNNTITKCFISRLRYLSTLDEAKEYPLLLVLDSTPGGQAVSDRFSLSWDSVLVSSNDVIVAHLDGRGSGCQGQRILHEVFQRLGTVDVHDQLTALEHLVKLPYIDANRVGVYGKVTASLTEIKTRIKISNLFIYLILFSQKHWSAFTEKYFGFPAREDHKYQVHLYVSGGFLGYYVPYNMFISS
;
A
#
# COMPACT_ATOMS: atom_id res chain seq x y z
N MET A 1 12.69 -4.06 11.01
CA MET A 1 13.18 -5.08 10.07
C MET A 1 12.31 -5.02 8.85
N ARG A 2 12.82 -4.51 7.73
CA ARG A 2 11.99 -4.30 6.55
C ARG A 2 12.46 -5.27 5.49
N THR A 3 11.68 -6.33 5.26
CA THR A 3 11.68 -7.01 3.97
C THR A 3 11.50 -5.92 2.90
N ILE A 4 12.33 -5.95 1.86
CA ILE A 4 12.29 -4.94 0.79
C ILE A 4 10.95 -5.10 0.07
N ILE A 5 9.96 -4.29 0.45
CA ILE A 5 8.65 -4.27 -0.21
C ILE A 5 8.78 -3.33 -1.41
N TRP A 6 8.82 -3.95 -2.58
CA TRP A 6 8.72 -3.31 -3.87
C TRP A 6 7.40 -2.55 -3.99
N THR A 7 7.42 -1.22 -3.83
CA THR A 7 6.36 -0.36 -4.34
C THR A 7 6.92 0.33 -5.57
N GLY A 8 6.61 -0.19 -6.76
CA GLY A 8 7.03 0.47 -7.99
C GLY A 8 5.82 0.69 -8.88
N ALA A 9 5.57 1.96 -9.19
CA ALA A 9 4.75 2.37 -10.30
C ALA A 9 5.39 1.87 -11.61
N LEU A 10 4.58 1.26 -12.47
CA LEU A 10 4.94 0.85 -13.82
C LEU A 10 5.12 2.10 -14.69
N THR A 11 6.26 2.21 -15.38
CA THR A 11 6.41 3.07 -16.56
C THR A 11 6.47 2.15 -17.78
N SER A 12 5.41 2.15 -18.58
CA SER A 12 5.39 1.50 -19.89
C SER A 12 6.12 2.39 -20.91
N CYS A 13 6.96 1.80 -21.74
CA CYS A 13 7.51 2.43 -22.94
C CYS A 13 7.30 1.46 -24.13
N PRO A 14 6.77 1.93 -25.27
CA PRO A 14 6.54 1.10 -26.45
C PRO A 14 7.80 0.96 -27.34
N ASP A 15 7.92 -0.21 -27.99
CA ASP A 15 8.98 -0.59 -28.93
C ASP A 15 9.00 0.25 -30.23
N PRO A 16 10.16 0.39 -30.91
CA PRO A 16 10.25 0.95 -32.25
C PRO A 16 10.26 -0.13 -33.35
N VAL A 17 9.37 -0.03 -34.33
CA VAL A 17 9.39 -0.84 -35.56
C VAL A 17 10.15 -0.10 -36.68
N LYS A 18 11.15 -0.76 -37.28
CA LYS A 18 11.73 -0.51 -38.63
C LYS A 18 11.41 -1.77 -39.46
N GLY A 19 11.08 -1.82 -40.75
CA GLY A 19 10.94 -0.88 -41.88
C GLY A 19 11.13 -1.71 -43.17
N ALA A 20 10.33 -1.51 -44.24
CA ALA A 20 10.67 -1.91 -45.62
C ALA A 20 9.70 -1.37 -46.71
N SER A 21 10.29 -0.69 -47.71
CA SER A 21 9.98 -0.54 -49.16
C SER A 21 8.65 0.05 -49.71
N THR A 22 8.85 1.08 -50.55
CA THR A 22 8.03 1.95 -51.46
C THR A 22 7.47 1.29 -52.74
N PRO A 23 6.79 2.01 -53.68
CA PRO A 23 5.81 3.13 -53.59
C PRO A 23 4.58 2.94 -54.52
N GLU A 24 3.46 3.64 -54.30
CA GLU A 24 2.58 4.07 -55.41
C GLU A 24 1.60 5.22 -55.00
N ASN A 25 1.73 6.33 -55.74
CA ASN A 25 0.78 7.42 -56.05
C ASN A 25 -0.11 8.06 -54.96
N VAL A 26 0.31 9.25 -54.52
CA VAL A 26 -0.44 10.22 -53.70
C VAL A 26 -1.05 11.30 -54.61
N GLY A 27 -2.38 11.45 -54.59
CA GLY A 27 -3.06 12.70 -54.93
C GLY A 27 -3.09 13.66 -53.72
N PRO A 28 -3.12 14.99 -53.90
CA PRO A 28 -2.73 15.93 -52.87
C PRO A 28 -3.86 16.17 -51.87
N ILE A 29 -3.70 15.69 -50.64
CA ILE A 29 -4.45 16.18 -49.49
C ILE A 29 -3.46 16.92 -48.61
N ALA A 30 -3.47 18.25 -48.74
CA ALA A 30 -2.78 19.13 -47.82
C ALA A 30 -3.34 18.91 -46.40
N THR A 31 -2.51 18.35 -45.53
CA THR A 31 -2.67 18.47 -44.08
C THR A 31 -1.34 18.93 -43.53
N ASP A 32 -1.25 20.22 -43.21
CA ASP A 32 -0.12 20.77 -42.46
C ASP A 32 -0.07 20.06 -41.10
N ARG A 33 0.69 18.96 -41.03
CA ARG A 33 1.01 18.30 -39.78
C ARG A 33 1.79 19.29 -38.93
N ASN A 34 1.24 19.64 -37.77
CA ASN A 34 1.88 20.52 -36.80
C ASN A 34 3.07 19.79 -36.14
N TRP A 35 4.18 19.70 -36.87
CA TRP A 35 5.43 19.08 -36.42
C TRP A 35 6.01 19.74 -35.17
N LYS A 36 5.68 21.03 -34.93
CA LYS A 36 6.01 21.72 -33.68
C LYS A 36 5.20 21.18 -32.51
N GLY A 37 3.89 20.94 -32.69
CA GLY A 37 3.03 20.33 -31.68
C GLY A 37 3.47 18.89 -31.32
N ILE A 38 3.78 18.07 -32.32
CA ILE A 38 4.25 16.68 -32.10
C ILE A 38 5.63 16.68 -31.43
N GLY A 39 6.53 17.57 -31.85
CA GLY A 39 7.86 17.73 -31.23
C GLY A 39 7.78 18.19 -29.76
N ILE A 40 6.88 19.13 -29.46
CA ILE A 40 6.64 19.58 -28.08
C ILE A 40 5.99 18.47 -27.26
N SER A 41 5.01 17.74 -27.80
CA SER A 41 4.38 16.61 -27.10
C SER A 41 5.37 15.48 -26.81
N LEU A 42 6.24 15.11 -27.74
CA LEU A 42 7.27 14.07 -27.51
C LEU A 42 8.35 14.54 -26.53
N LEU A 43 8.71 15.82 -26.54
CA LEU A 43 9.67 16.38 -25.60
C LEU A 43 9.06 16.51 -24.19
N VAL A 44 7.79 16.87 -24.09
CA VAL A 44 7.01 16.84 -22.83
C VAL A 44 6.84 15.40 -22.35
N ILE A 45 6.55 14.43 -23.22
CA ILE A 45 6.46 13.01 -22.84
C ILE A 45 7.83 12.48 -22.38
N ALA A 46 8.93 12.81 -23.05
CA ALA A 46 10.28 12.42 -22.64
C ALA A 46 10.70 13.05 -21.30
N VAL A 47 10.30 14.30 -21.05
CA VAL A 47 10.56 15.02 -19.78
C VAL A 47 9.63 14.55 -18.65
N VAL A 48 8.37 14.24 -18.95
CA VAL A 48 7.40 13.68 -17.99
C VAL A 48 7.75 12.24 -17.62
N LEU A 49 8.21 11.43 -18.57
CA LEU A 49 8.75 10.09 -18.31
C LEU A 49 10.09 10.14 -17.55
N SER A 50 10.84 11.24 -17.67
CA SER A 50 12.04 11.52 -16.85
C SER A 50 11.71 11.98 -15.42
N LEU A 51 10.45 12.36 -15.12
CA LEU A 51 10.08 12.98 -13.84
C LEU A 51 9.12 12.14 -12.99
N ILE A 52 8.66 10.98 -13.48
CA ILE A 52 7.89 10.02 -12.68
C ILE A 52 8.82 8.87 -12.26
N GLY A 53 9.57 9.10 -11.17
CA GLY A 53 10.48 8.11 -10.59
C GLY A 53 10.73 8.43 -9.13
N LEU A 54 9.77 8.09 -8.27
CA LEU A 54 9.93 8.22 -6.82
C LEU A 54 11.18 7.45 -6.37
N SER A 55 12.10 8.15 -5.71
CA SER A 55 13.32 7.59 -5.14
C SER A 55 12.98 6.50 -4.13
N ILE A 56 13.32 5.26 -4.47
CA ILE A 56 13.36 4.16 -3.52
C ILE A 56 14.67 4.33 -2.73
N VAL A 57 14.54 4.63 -1.45
CA VAL A 57 15.65 4.71 -0.51
C VAL A 57 15.71 3.42 0.29
N LEU A 58 16.78 2.66 0.11
CA LEU A 58 17.09 1.47 0.89
C LEU A 58 18.11 1.90 1.95
N LEU A 59 17.73 1.86 3.22
CA LEU A 59 18.67 2.06 4.31
C LEU A 59 19.50 0.78 4.45
N SER A 60 20.79 0.87 4.14
CA SER A 60 21.78 -0.19 4.34
C SER A 60 22.76 0.30 5.39
N LYS A 61 22.98 -0.49 6.46
CA LYS A 61 23.95 -0.19 7.53
C LYS A 61 23.68 1.13 8.29
N GLU A 62 24.33 1.29 9.44
CA GLU A 62 23.98 2.32 10.44
C GLU A 62 24.14 3.77 9.93
N ASP A 63 25.06 3.99 8.99
CA ASP A 63 25.43 5.31 8.45
C ASP A 63 25.37 5.39 6.91
N GLU A 64 24.85 4.37 6.21
CA GLU A 64 24.80 4.37 4.74
C GLU A 64 23.35 4.44 4.23
N ILE A 65 23.14 5.22 3.17
CA ILE A 65 21.83 5.37 2.54
C ILE A 65 22.00 5.08 1.05
N ILE A 66 21.23 4.14 0.54
CA ILE A 66 21.16 3.87 -0.90
C ILE A 66 19.95 4.58 -1.44
N PHE A 67 20.13 5.40 -2.48
CA PHE A 67 19.03 6.06 -3.14
C PHE A 67 19.20 6.06 -4.65
N ARG A 68 18.08 6.03 -5.36
CA ARG A 68 18.04 6.27 -6.80
C ARG A 68 17.85 7.77 -7.05
N SER A 69 18.78 8.35 -7.79
CA SER A 69 18.73 9.73 -8.26
C SER A 69 17.66 9.91 -9.34
N TRP A 70 17.34 11.17 -9.63
CA TRP A 70 16.41 11.57 -10.69
C TRP A 70 16.90 11.16 -12.09
N ASP A 71 18.22 11.13 -12.32
CA ASP A 71 18.84 10.64 -13.55
C ASP A 71 18.72 9.11 -13.72
N GLY A 72 18.23 8.41 -12.69
CA GLY A 72 18.06 6.96 -12.65
C GLY A 72 19.29 6.20 -12.14
N ASP A 73 20.41 6.88 -11.90
CA ASP A 73 21.61 6.32 -11.28
C ASP A 73 21.36 6.00 -9.80
N VAL A 74 21.98 4.93 -9.31
CA VAL A 74 21.90 4.48 -7.91
C VAL A 74 23.18 4.87 -7.18
N PHE A 75 23.02 5.64 -6.11
CA PHE A 75 24.11 6.10 -5.27
C PHE A 75 24.02 5.52 -3.86
N LYS A 76 25.19 5.42 -3.23
CA LYS A 76 25.35 5.20 -1.80
C LYS A 76 25.91 6.47 -1.19
N ILE A 77 25.29 6.99 -0.14
CA ILE A 77 25.82 8.12 0.63
C ILE A 77 26.13 7.69 2.05
N ASN A 78 27.30 8.09 2.55
CA ASN A 78 27.65 7.95 3.96
C ASN A 78 27.22 9.20 4.72
N THR A 79 26.34 9.07 5.72
CA THR A 79 25.79 10.22 6.45
C THR A 79 26.82 10.92 7.34
N ARG A 80 27.90 10.22 7.72
CA ARG A 80 28.96 10.76 8.58
C ARG A 80 30.05 11.49 7.81
N THR A 81 30.52 10.91 6.70
CA THR A 81 31.58 11.52 5.87
C THR A 81 31.03 12.42 4.76
N ASN A 82 29.73 12.32 4.46
CA ASN A 82 29.05 12.97 3.33
C ASN A 82 29.67 12.57 1.97
N GLU A 83 30.33 11.41 1.91
CA GLU A 83 30.87 10.84 0.68
C GLU A 83 29.75 10.12 -0.09
N THR A 84 29.78 10.27 -1.41
CA THR A 84 28.80 9.69 -2.33
C THR A 84 29.47 8.78 -3.33
N ASP A 85 29.11 7.50 -3.31
CA ASP A 85 29.63 6.47 -4.21
C ASP A 85 28.56 6.09 -5.24
N LEU A 86 28.94 6.02 -6.52
CA LEU A 86 28.07 5.52 -7.58
C LEU A 86 28.07 3.98 -7.56
N LEU A 87 26.91 3.37 -7.28
CA LEU A 87 26.75 1.91 -7.29
C LEU A 87 26.38 1.39 -8.68
N LEU A 88 25.36 1.99 -9.31
CA LEU A 88 24.84 1.49 -10.58
C LEU A 88 24.38 2.63 -11.48
N LYS A 89 24.80 2.59 -12.75
CA LYS A 89 24.38 3.57 -13.75
C LYS A 89 23.01 3.23 -14.34
N ASN A 90 22.23 4.25 -14.70
CA ASN A 90 20.96 4.12 -15.39
C ASN A 90 21.11 3.36 -16.72
N THR A 91 22.26 3.50 -17.40
CA THR A 91 22.58 2.74 -18.61
C THR A 91 22.50 1.23 -18.40
N THR A 92 22.87 0.73 -17.22
CA THR A 92 22.79 -0.71 -16.90
C THR A 92 21.34 -1.20 -16.87
N PHE A 93 20.43 -0.38 -16.34
CA PHE A 93 19.00 -0.68 -16.36
C PHE A 93 18.46 -0.75 -17.79
N ALA A 94 18.86 0.19 -18.65
CA ALA A 94 18.47 0.19 -20.05
C ALA A 94 19.02 -1.03 -20.80
N THR A 95 20.29 -1.40 -20.58
CA THR A 95 20.93 -2.57 -21.21
C THR A 95 20.17 -3.86 -20.91
N PHE A 96 19.77 -4.06 -19.65
CA PHE A 96 19.07 -5.27 -19.22
C PHE A 96 17.55 -5.14 -19.19
N LYS A 97 17.00 -4.01 -19.68
CA LYS A 97 15.57 -3.67 -19.60
C LYS A 97 14.98 -3.89 -18.18
N ALA A 98 15.80 -3.63 -17.16
CA ALA A 98 15.44 -3.86 -15.77
C ALA A 98 14.55 -2.71 -15.26
N SER A 99 13.38 -3.05 -14.72
CA SER A 99 12.44 -2.09 -14.15
C SER A 99 12.46 -2.08 -12.62
N LYS A 100 13.01 -3.14 -12.00
CA LYS A 100 13.12 -3.31 -10.56
C LYS A 100 14.58 -3.60 -10.19
N PHE A 101 15.07 -3.05 -9.08
CA PHE A 101 16.37 -3.39 -8.50
C PHE A 101 16.42 -3.40 -6.97
N ALA A 102 17.21 -4.29 -6.40
CA ALA A 102 17.50 -4.35 -4.98
C ALA A 102 18.99 -4.64 -4.75
N VAL A 103 19.62 -3.92 -3.83
CA VAL A 103 21.04 -4.08 -3.51
C VAL A 103 21.19 -5.08 -2.36
N SER A 104 22.20 -5.95 -2.43
CA SER A 104 22.49 -6.92 -1.37
C SER A 104 22.92 -6.23 -0.07
N PRO A 105 22.67 -6.83 1.10
CA PRO A 105 23.09 -6.28 2.40
C PRO A 105 24.60 -6.01 2.52
N ASP A 106 25.42 -6.80 1.83
CA ASP A 106 26.88 -6.63 1.79
C ASP A 106 27.37 -5.65 0.71
N LEU A 107 26.46 -5.05 -0.06
CA LEU A 107 26.74 -4.09 -1.13
C LEU A 107 27.60 -4.61 -2.28
N ASN A 108 27.64 -5.94 -2.47
CA ASN A 108 28.46 -6.56 -3.52
C ASN A 108 27.65 -6.91 -4.78
N PHE A 109 26.33 -7.06 -4.66
CA PHE A 109 25.45 -7.48 -5.73
C PHE A 109 24.20 -6.61 -5.86
N VAL A 110 23.65 -6.57 -7.07
CA VAL A 110 22.33 -5.99 -7.36
C VAL A 110 21.46 -7.05 -8.01
N LEU A 111 20.28 -7.26 -7.45
CA LEU A 111 19.22 -8.07 -8.04
C LEU A 111 18.41 -7.17 -8.98
N LEU A 112 18.34 -7.52 -10.26
CA LEU A 112 17.62 -6.79 -11.30
C LEU A 112 16.43 -7.60 -11.79
N GLY A 113 15.23 -7.04 -11.72
CA GLY A 113 14.00 -7.63 -12.26
C GLY A 113 13.62 -7.05 -13.61
N TYR A 114 13.41 -7.91 -14.61
CA TYR A 114 13.01 -7.56 -15.98
C TYR A 114 11.83 -8.44 -16.44
N ASP A 115 11.23 -8.10 -17.59
CA ASP A 115 9.99 -8.74 -18.10
C ASP A 115 8.86 -8.78 -17.04
N VAL A 116 8.66 -7.65 -16.35
CA VAL A 116 7.70 -7.55 -15.24
C VAL A 116 6.27 -7.62 -15.77
N LYS A 117 5.53 -8.63 -15.33
CA LYS A 117 4.12 -8.85 -15.65
C LYS A 117 3.28 -8.74 -14.38
N GLN A 118 2.45 -7.72 -14.31
CA GLN A 118 1.55 -7.50 -13.17
C GLN A 118 0.54 -8.66 -13.03
N VAL A 119 0.29 -9.12 -11.80
CA VAL A 119 -0.69 -10.17 -11.49
C VAL A 119 -1.92 -9.58 -10.80
N TYR A 120 -1.75 -9.01 -9.60
CA TYR A 120 -2.79 -8.28 -8.87
C TYR A 120 -2.35 -6.82 -8.60
N GLN A 121 -2.64 -6.20 -7.45
CA GLN A 121 -2.24 -4.81 -7.17
C GLN A 121 -0.74 -4.68 -6.84
N HIS A 122 -0.18 -5.61 -6.09
CA HIS A 122 1.19 -5.61 -5.59
C HIS A 122 2.04 -6.74 -6.16
N SER A 123 1.41 -7.84 -6.57
CA SER A 123 2.08 -9.01 -7.13
C SER A 123 2.43 -8.85 -8.60
N PHE A 124 3.60 -9.36 -8.94
CA PHE A 124 4.10 -9.38 -10.30
C PHE A 124 5.00 -10.59 -10.51
N LEU A 125 5.00 -11.09 -11.74
CA LEU A 125 5.97 -12.06 -12.21
C LEU A 125 7.13 -11.33 -12.87
N ALA A 126 8.35 -11.82 -12.69
CA ALA A 126 9.51 -11.24 -13.35
C ALA A 126 10.62 -12.28 -13.51
N SER A 127 11.49 -12.07 -14.50
CA SER A 127 12.77 -12.76 -14.60
C SER A 127 13.83 -11.92 -13.89
N TYR A 128 14.82 -12.58 -13.28
CA TYR A 128 15.76 -11.92 -12.39
C TYR A 128 17.22 -12.18 -12.79
N LEU A 129 18.04 -11.13 -12.67
CA LEU A 129 19.49 -11.15 -12.90
C LEU A 129 20.22 -10.73 -11.63
N LEU A 130 21.34 -11.39 -11.35
CA LEU A 130 22.29 -11.02 -10.31
C LEU A 130 23.47 -10.32 -10.97
N TYR A 131 23.62 -9.03 -10.70
CA TYR A 131 24.68 -8.16 -11.21
C TYR A 131 25.76 -7.97 -10.13
N ASN A 132 27.00 -8.36 -10.42
CA ASN A 132 28.14 -8.14 -9.53
C ASN A 132 28.66 -6.70 -9.67
N LEU A 133 28.73 -5.95 -8.58
CA LEU A 133 29.13 -4.53 -8.61
C LEU A 133 30.61 -4.31 -8.94
N TYR A 134 31.49 -5.29 -8.66
CA TYR A 134 32.93 -5.19 -8.92
C TYR A 134 33.31 -5.76 -10.28
N THR A 135 32.93 -7.02 -10.56
CA THR A 135 33.32 -7.70 -11.80
C THR A 135 32.46 -7.29 -12.99
N ARG A 136 31.27 -6.71 -12.73
CA ARG A 136 30.23 -6.40 -13.73
C ARG A 136 29.69 -7.61 -14.46
N GLU A 137 29.95 -8.81 -13.94
CA GLU A 137 29.38 -10.05 -14.43
C GLU A 137 27.90 -10.14 -14.05
N VAL A 138 27.14 -10.82 -14.91
CA VAL A 138 25.70 -11.01 -14.74
C VAL A 138 25.39 -12.50 -14.78
N ARG A 139 24.59 -12.95 -13.82
CA ARG A 139 24.11 -14.32 -13.73
C ARG A 139 22.59 -14.33 -13.64
N GLU A 140 21.95 -15.24 -14.35
CA GLU A 140 20.50 -15.44 -14.21
C GLU A 140 20.17 -16.14 -12.89
N LEU A 141 19.11 -15.67 -12.24
CA LEU A 141 18.55 -16.33 -11.07
C LEU A 141 17.48 -17.32 -11.53
N ASN A 142 17.83 -18.60 -11.57
CA ASN A 142 16.95 -19.68 -11.97
C ASN A 142 16.83 -20.74 -10.87
N PRO A 143 15.67 -21.41 -10.74
CA PRO A 143 15.53 -22.63 -9.96
C PRO A 143 16.47 -23.73 -10.45
N PRO A 144 16.84 -24.69 -9.58
CA PRO A 144 17.59 -25.86 -10.02
C PRO A 144 16.87 -26.55 -11.18
N GLU A 145 17.62 -26.99 -12.19
CA GLU A 145 17.12 -27.74 -13.37
C GLU A 145 16.21 -26.94 -14.33
N VAL A 146 15.95 -25.66 -14.05
CA VAL A 146 15.13 -24.78 -14.89
C VAL A 146 16.02 -23.72 -15.53
N SER A 147 15.78 -23.39 -16.80
CA SER A 147 16.41 -22.27 -17.52
C SER A 147 15.33 -21.28 -17.95
N ASP A 148 15.70 -20.01 -18.14
CA ASP A 148 14.81 -18.92 -18.54
C ASP A 148 13.53 -18.82 -17.67
N SER A 149 13.72 -18.90 -16.35
CA SER A 149 12.59 -18.98 -15.43
C SER A 149 11.91 -17.63 -15.21
N VAL A 150 10.62 -17.69 -14.90
CA VAL A 150 9.82 -16.57 -14.44
C VAL A 150 9.47 -16.80 -12.98
N LEU A 151 9.91 -15.90 -12.10
CA LEU A 151 9.74 -16.02 -10.66
C LEU A 151 8.58 -15.17 -10.18
N GLN A 152 7.89 -15.65 -9.15
CA GLN A 152 6.78 -14.93 -8.52
C GLN A 152 7.27 -13.85 -7.57
N PHE A 153 8.45 -14.04 -7.00
CA PHE A 153 9.08 -13.09 -6.10
C PHE A 153 10.57 -13.39 -6.01
N ALA A 154 11.39 -12.35 -5.83
CA ALA A 154 12.76 -12.49 -5.37
C ALA A 154 13.17 -11.27 -4.54
N SER A 155 13.92 -11.52 -3.47
CA SER A 155 14.56 -10.47 -2.68
C SER A 155 15.79 -10.98 -1.95
N TRP A 156 16.69 -10.06 -1.63
CA TRP A 156 17.74 -10.32 -0.64
C TRP A 156 17.14 -10.55 0.74
N GLY A 157 17.87 -11.29 1.58
CA GLY A 157 17.62 -11.34 3.00
C GLY A 157 18.35 -10.24 3.76
N VAL A 158 18.67 -10.50 5.03
CA VAL A 158 19.17 -9.49 5.97
C VAL A 158 20.70 -9.52 6.09
N ARG A 159 21.33 -10.69 5.93
CA ARG A 159 22.76 -10.89 6.15
C ARG A 159 23.48 -11.30 4.86
N GLY A 160 24.63 -10.68 4.61
CA GLY A 160 25.54 -11.08 3.53
C GLY A 160 24.87 -11.01 2.15
N GLN A 161 24.90 -12.13 1.44
CA GLN A 161 24.35 -12.31 0.08
C GLN A 161 23.17 -13.30 0.08
N GLN A 162 22.58 -13.55 1.24
CA GLN A 162 21.48 -14.49 1.34
C GLN A 162 20.29 -13.96 0.54
N LEU A 163 19.59 -14.83 -0.17
CA LEU A 163 18.44 -14.45 -0.99
C LEU A 163 17.36 -15.52 -0.95
N VAL A 164 16.13 -15.08 -1.14
CA VAL A 164 14.96 -15.94 -1.28
C VAL A 164 14.27 -15.61 -2.58
N TYR A 165 13.76 -16.64 -3.25
CA TYR A 165 12.87 -16.47 -4.39
C TYR A 165 11.77 -17.53 -4.36
N ILE A 166 10.67 -17.22 -5.03
CA ILE A 166 9.47 -18.06 -5.03
C ILE A 166 9.15 -18.48 -6.45
N PHE A 167 8.99 -19.79 -6.63
CA PHE A 167 8.72 -20.44 -7.90
C PHE A 167 7.71 -21.57 -7.68
N GLU A 168 6.67 -21.64 -8.50
CA GLU A 168 5.56 -22.61 -8.38
C GLU A 168 5.00 -22.66 -6.95
N ASN A 169 4.78 -21.49 -6.34
CA ASN A 169 4.32 -21.32 -4.97
C ASN A 169 5.21 -21.97 -3.88
N ASN A 170 6.46 -22.28 -4.20
CA ASN A 170 7.44 -22.83 -3.27
C ASN A 170 8.58 -21.85 -3.00
N ILE A 171 9.05 -21.84 -1.74
CA ILE A 171 10.12 -20.96 -1.28
C ILE A 171 11.47 -21.64 -1.54
N TYR A 172 12.35 -20.94 -2.25
CA TYR A 172 13.74 -21.33 -2.48
C TYR A 172 14.68 -20.33 -1.83
N TYR A 173 15.76 -20.84 -1.24
CA TYR A 173 16.75 -20.06 -0.51
C TYR A 173 18.16 -20.32 -1.06
N GLN A 174 18.95 -19.27 -1.21
CA GLN A 174 20.41 -19.39 -1.41
C GLN A 174 21.12 -18.66 -0.27
N MET A 175 22.12 -19.32 0.32
CA MET A 175 22.96 -18.74 1.38
C MET A 175 23.84 -17.61 0.85
N ASP A 176 24.35 -17.77 -0.36
CA ASP A 176 25.09 -16.78 -1.13
C ASP A 176 24.86 -17.01 -2.63
N VAL A 177 25.35 -16.09 -3.47
CA VAL A 177 25.15 -16.12 -4.93
C VAL A 177 25.81 -17.34 -5.61
N GLN A 178 26.78 -18.00 -4.96
CA GLN A 178 27.50 -19.15 -5.51
C GLN A 178 26.85 -20.47 -5.14
N SER A 179 26.21 -20.52 -3.99
CA SER A 179 25.52 -21.69 -3.44
C SER A 179 24.36 -22.13 -4.33
N SER A 180 24.11 -23.44 -4.35
CA SER A 180 22.90 -23.98 -4.97
C SER A 180 21.65 -23.58 -4.20
N SER A 181 20.53 -23.49 -4.90
CA SER A 181 19.25 -23.16 -4.27
C SER A 181 18.70 -24.34 -3.50
N TRP A 182 18.28 -24.06 -2.27
CA TRP A 182 17.59 -25.01 -1.40
C TRP A 182 16.10 -24.75 -1.41
N ARG A 183 15.32 -25.77 -1.79
CA ARG A 183 13.86 -25.72 -1.72
C ARG A 183 13.39 -25.93 -0.27
N LEU A 184 12.86 -24.89 0.36
CA LEU A 184 12.39 -24.90 1.75
C LEU A 184 10.98 -25.49 1.90
N THR A 185 10.14 -25.36 0.87
CA THR A 185 8.77 -25.90 0.86
C THR A 185 8.52 -26.75 -0.37
N SER A 186 7.68 -27.79 -0.24
CA SER A 186 7.24 -28.63 -1.36
C SER A 186 5.72 -28.76 -1.45
N SER A 187 4.98 -28.04 -0.62
CA SER A 187 3.51 -28.04 -0.58
C SER A 187 2.86 -27.08 -1.57
N GLY A 188 3.66 -26.24 -2.25
CA GLY A 188 3.14 -25.23 -3.18
C GLY A 188 2.44 -25.87 -4.36
N GLU A 189 1.26 -25.34 -4.67
CA GLU A 189 0.41 -25.74 -5.80
C GLU A 189 -0.16 -24.48 -6.44
N GLU A 190 0.05 -24.30 -7.75
CA GLU A 190 -0.33 -23.08 -8.45
C GLU A 190 -1.83 -22.80 -8.34
N GLY A 191 -2.18 -21.61 -7.85
CA GLY A 191 -3.56 -21.19 -7.69
C GLY A 191 -4.31 -21.87 -6.54
N VAL A 192 -3.66 -22.70 -5.72
CA VAL A 192 -4.31 -23.45 -4.63
C VAL A 192 -3.56 -23.31 -3.30
N VAL A 193 -2.25 -23.58 -3.26
CA VAL A 193 -1.46 -23.49 -2.03
C VAL A 193 -0.29 -22.54 -2.27
N PHE A 194 -0.23 -21.47 -1.49
CA PHE A 194 0.77 -20.40 -1.59
C PHE A 194 1.68 -20.42 -0.36
N ASN A 195 3.00 -20.48 -0.55
CA ASN A 195 3.98 -20.40 0.53
C ASN A 195 4.81 -19.12 0.40
N GLY A 196 4.79 -18.27 1.44
CA GLY A 196 5.59 -17.05 1.52
C GLY A 196 5.12 -15.90 0.61
N ILE A 197 4.10 -16.12 -0.21
CA ILE A 197 3.39 -15.10 -0.97
C ILE A 197 1.89 -15.14 -0.66
N SER A 198 1.24 -14.01 -0.85
CA SER A 198 -0.20 -13.87 -0.62
C SER A 198 -1.03 -14.43 -1.77
N ASP A 199 -2.19 -15.01 -1.45
CA ASP A 199 -3.27 -15.19 -2.40
C ASP A 199 -3.98 -13.83 -2.67
N TRP A 200 -5.01 -13.84 -3.50
CA TRP A 200 -5.75 -12.61 -3.82
C TRP A 200 -6.39 -11.96 -2.58
N LEU A 201 -7.00 -12.74 -1.68
CA LEU A 201 -7.65 -12.21 -0.49
C LEU A 201 -6.62 -11.59 0.47
N TYR A 202 -5.52 -12.29 0.74
CA TYR A 202 -4.49 -11.75 1.62
C TYR A 202 -3.79 -10.54 1.02
N GLU A 203 -3.53 -10.53 -0.28
CA GLU A 203 -2.86 -9.42 -0.94
C GLU A 203 -3.71 -8.15 -0.90
N GLU A 204 -4.98 -8.23 -1.31
CA GLU A 204 -5.81 -7.05 -1.50
C GLU A 204 -6.46 -6.56 -0.20
N MET A 205 -6.78 -7.48 0.73
CA MET A 205 -7.70 -7.18 1.84
C MET A 205 -7.10 -7.37 3.23
N VAL A 206 -6.15 -8.29 3.41
CA VAL A 206 -5.61 -8.63 4.74
C VAL A 206 -4.26 -7.94 4.97
N LEU A 207 -3.27 -8.21 4.13
CA LEU A 207 -1.88 -7.77 4.28
C LEU A 207 -1.52 -6.54 3.44
N HIS A 208 -2.18 -6.28 2.30
CA HIS A 208 -1.83 -5.18 1.37
C HIS A 208 -0.38 -5.27 0.85
N THR A 209 0.07 -6.49 0.59
CA THR A 209 1.37 -6.80 0.02
C THR A 209 1.34 -8.21 -0.57
N GLN A 210 2.15 -8.47 -1.59
CA GLN A 210 2.39 -9.83 -2.09
C GLN A 210 3.25 -10.67 -1.13
N VAL A 211 3.98 -10.02 -0.22
CA VAL A 211 4.98 -10.66 0.64
C VAL A 211 4.32 -11.21 1.89
N ALA A 212 4.36 -12.53 2.04
CA ALA A 212 3.86 -13.24 3.22
C ALA A 212 4.99 -14.01 3.93
N HIS A 213 6.21 -13.48 3.90
CA HIS A 213 7.38 -13.99 4.62
C HIS A 213 8.22 -12.88 5.25
N TRP A 214 8.87 -13.19 6.36
CA TRP A 214 9.59 -12.24 7.21
C TRP A 214 10.89 -12.86 7.73
N TRP A 215 12.00 -12.18 7.49
CA TRP A 215 13.32 -12.57 7.96
C TRP A 215 13.55 -12.20 9.43
N SER A 216 14.21 -13.08 10.18
CA SER A 216 14.70 -12.75 11.51
C SER A 216 15.81 -11.68 11.45
N PRO A 217 16.04 -10.94 12.56
CA PRO A 217 17.04 -9.87 12.64
C PRO A 217 18.45 -10.20 12.23
N ASP A 218 18.86 -11.43 12.49
CA ASP A 218 20.18 -11.97 12.19
C ASP A 218 20.21 -12.73 10.85
N GLY A 219 19.06 -12.90 10.20
CA GLY A 219 18.90 -13.66 8.97
C GLY A 219 18.95 -15.18 9.16
N SER A 220 18.95 -15.70 10.39
CA SER A 220 19.07 -17.15 10.66
C SER A 220 17.76 -17.92 10.51
N ARG A 221 16.61 -17.24 10.52
CA ARG A 221 15.28 -17.85 10.42
C ARG A 221 14.39 -17.07 9.45
N LEU A 222 13.45 -17.79 8.84
CA LEU A 222 12.44 -17.22 7.98
C LEU A 222 11.05 -17.65 8.48
N ALA A 223 10.21 -16.69 8.84
CA ALA A 223 8.80 -16.91 9.10
C ALA A 223 8.03 -16.75 7.78
N TYR A 224 7.06 -17.62 7.50
CA TYR A 224 6.23 -17.51 6.29
C TYR A 224 4.82 -18.05 6.51
N LEU A 225 3.87 -17.51 5.76
CA LEU A 225 2.52 -18.06 5.70
C LEU A 225 2.43 -19.14 4.64
N THR A 226 1.72 -20.22 4.97
CA THR A 226 1.11 -21.12 4.01
C THR A 226 -0.37 -20.80 3.95
N ILE A 227 -0.84 -20.36 2.79
CA ILE A 227 -2.24 -20.04 2.51
C ILE A 227 -2.79 -21.14 1.61
N ASN A 228 -3.88 -21.76 2.03
CA ASN A 228 -4.50 -22.87 1.32
C ASN A 228 -5.94 -22.52 0.92
N ASP A 229 -6.13 -22.43 -0.40
CA ASP A 229 -7.36 -22.11 -1.13
C ASP A 229 -8.09 -23.36 -1.67
N SER A 230 -7.71 -24.60 -1.32
CA SER A 230 -8.31 -25.82 -1.89
C SER A 230 -9.84 -25.90 -1.74
N LEU A 231 -10.41 -25.26 -0.72
CA LEU A 231 -11.86 -25.22 -0.47
C LEU A 231 -12.50 -23.89 -0.86
N VAL A 232 -11.71 -22.93 -1.35
CA VAL A 232 -12.17 -21.59 -1.69
C VAL A 232 -12.80 -21.63 -3.10
N PRO A 233 -14.02 -21.13 -3.26
CA PRO A 233 -14.65 -21.07 -4.58
C PRO A 233 -13.84 -20.20 -5.56
N THR A 234 -13.77 -20.64 -6.81
CA THR A 234 -13.08 -19.91 -7.87
C THR A 234 -14.00 -18.95 -8.61
N MET A 235 -13.40 -17.91 -9.17
CA MET A 235 -14.03 -16.99 -10.12
C MET A 235 -13.34 -17.11 -11.47
N PHE A 236 -14.13 -17.11 -12.55
CA PHE A 236 -13.62 -17.11 -13.92
C PHE A 236 -13.47 -15.68 -14.45
N LEU A 237 -12.25 -15.31 -14.86
CA LEU A 237 -11.96 -14.08 -15.59
C LEU A 237 -11.90 -14.38 -17.10
N PRO A 238 -12.90 -13.94 -17.89
CA PRO A 238 -12.87 -14.14 -19.33
C PRO A 238 -11.77 -13.29 -19.96
N ARG A 239 -11.05 -13.87 -20.92
CA ARG A 239 -10.08 -13.18 -21.76
C ARG A 239 -10.56 -13.26 -23.19
N PHE A 240 -10.61 -12.11 -23.88
CA PHE A 240 -11.07 -12.00 -25.27
C PHE A 240 -9.95 -11.66 -26.25
N THR A 241 -8.75 -11.40 -25.75
CA THR A 241 -7.56 -11.00 -26.52
C THR A 241 -6.44 -12.03 -26.35
N GLY A 242 -5.46 -12.04 -27.26
CA GLY A 242 -4.32 -12.96 -27.23
C GLY A 242 -4.36 -13.97 -28.37
N SER A 243 -4.29 -15.26 -28.05
CA SER A 243 -4.28 -16.37 -29.01
C SER A 243 -5.58 -16.52 -29.80
N LEU A 244 -5.56 -17.29 -30.89
CA LEU A 244 -6.75 -17.61 -31.72
C LEU A 244 -7.93 -18.15 -30.89
N TYR A 245 -7.63 -18.91 -29.84
CA TYR A 245 -8.58 -19.33 -28.81
C TYR A 245 -8.11 -18.77 -27.47
N PRO A 246 -8.58 -17.57 -27.07
CA PRO A 246 -8.27 -17.01 -25.77
C PRO A 246 -8.82 -17.90 -24.65
N ARG A 247 -7.98 -18.20 -23.66
CA ARG A 247 -8.40 -18.89 -22.44
C ARG A 247 -8.52 -17.89 -21.31
N GLY A 248 -9.65 -17.92 -20.60
CA GLY A 248 -9.82 -17.19 -19.36
C GLY A 248 -8.97 -17.79 -18.23
N LYS A 249 -8.91 -17.08 -17.11
CA LYS A 249 -8.18 -17.51 -15.92
C LYS A 249 -9.17 -17.75 -14.78
N GLU A 250 -9.08 -18.90 -14.14
CA GLU A 250 -9.75 -19.14 -12.86
C GLU A 250 -8.80 -18.77 -11.72
N TYR A 251 -9.35 -18.21 -10.64
CA TYR A 251 -8.58 -17.90 -9.45
C TYR A 251 -9.48 -17.99 -8.21
N PRO A 252 -8.95 -18.40 -7.04
CA PRO A 252 -9.69 -18.40 -5.78
C PRO A 252 -10.20 -17.00 -5.43
N TYR A 253 -11.49 -16.90 -5.14
CA TYR A 253 -12.13 -15.63 -4.82
C TYR A 253 -13.32 -15.86 -3.89
N PRO A 254 -13.10 -15.77 -2.57
CA PRO A 254 -14.17 -15.99 -1.59
C PRO A 254 -15.10 -14.78 -1.56
N LYS A 255 -16.35 -15.00 -1.98
CA LYS A 255 -17.42 -14.00 -1.79
C LYS A 255 -17.92 -14.04 -0.35
N MET A 256 -18.79 -13.08 0.00
CA MET A 256 -19.47 -13.06 1.29
C MET A 256 -20.02 -14.44 1.67
N CYS A 257 -19.83 -14.83 2.94
CA CYS A 257 -20.29 -16.11 3.50
C CYS A 257 -19.76 -17.38 2.85
N GLN A 258 -18.85 -17.28 1.87
CA GLN A 258 -18.15 -18.44 1.32
C GLN A 258 -16.99 -18.84 2.22
N ILE A 259 -16.42 -20.01 1.95
CA ILE A 259 -15.24 -20.51 2.67
C ILE A 259 -14.06 -19.62 2.32
N ASN A 260 -13.33 -19.17 3.34
CA ASN A 260 -12.11 -18.40 3.19
C ASN A 260 -10.86 -19.29 3.14
N PRO A 261 -9.72 -18.77 2.65
CA PRO A 261 -8.44 -19.46 2.73
C PRO A 261 -8.13 -19.86 4.16
N SER A 262 -7.66 -21.09 4.34
CA SER A 262 -7.05 -21.51 5.60
C SER A 262 -5.59 -21.06 5.62
N VAL A 263 -5.15 -20.50 6.76
CA VAL A 263 -3.80 -19.95 6.90
C VAL A 263 -3.06 -20.66 8.03
N ARG A 264 -1.77 -20.92 7.82
CA ARG A 264 -0.84 -21.41 8.85
C ARG A 264 0.44 -20.61 8.81
N LEU A 265 1.06 -20.40 9.97
CA LEU A 265 2.32 -19.69 10.11
C LEU A 265 3.42 -20.67 10.47
N TYR A 266 4.45 -20.74 9.63
CA TYR A 266 5.61 -21.58 9.82
C TYR A 266 6.86 -20.73 10.05
N VAL A 267 7.83 -21.29 10.78
CA VAL A 267 9.17 -20.74 10.90
C VAL A 267 10.19 -21.81 10.56
N VAL A 268 11.07 -21.52 9.60
CA VAL A 268 12.15 -22.41 9.18
C VAL A 268 13.50 -21.84 9.59
N THR A 269 14.40 -22.73 10.02
CA THR A 269 15.78 -22.40 10.38
C THR A 269 16.71 -22.59 9.17
N LEU A 270 17.56 -21.59 8.88
CA LEU A 270 18.37 -21.51 7.66
C LEU A 270 19.83 -21.95 7.87
N ASP A 271 20.07 -22.83 8.84
CA ASP A 271 21.40 -23.37 9.21
C ASP A 271 21.78 -24.67 8.46
N GLY A 272 20.94 -25.10 7.52
CA GLY A 272 21.09 -26.37 6.80
C GLY A 272 20.24 -27.52 7.37
N SER A 273 19.64 -27.36 8.55
CA SER A 273 18.74 -28.39 9.12
C SER A 273 17.34 -28.40 8.52
N ALA A 274 16.86 -27.25 8.01
CA ALA A 274 15.48 -27.01 7.56
C ALA A 274 14.41 -27.37 8.59
N LEU A 275 14.76 -27.34 9.88
CA LEU A 275 13.75 -27.56 10.91
C LEU A 275 12.67 -26.48 10.78
N THR A 276 11.46 -26.93 10.49
CA THR A 276 10.28 -26.10 10.27
C THR A 276 9.27 -26.36 11.38
N THR A 277 8.90 -25.31 12.11
CA THR A 277 7.90 -25.38 13.18
C THR A 277 6.66 -24.60 12.80
N GLU A 278 5.48 -25.17 13.04
CA GLU A 278 4.20 -24.45 12.97
C GLU A 278 3.95 -23.65 14.26
N LEU A 279 3.74 -22.34 14.15
CA LEU A 279 3.30 -21.50 15.26
C LEU A 279 1.78 -21.56 15.38
N LYS A 280 1.29 -22.21 16.43
CA LYS A 280 -0.15 -22.42 16.64
C LYS A 280 -0.88 -21.11 16.97
N PRO A 281 -2.12 -20.94 16.49
CA PRO A 281 -2.98 -19.84 16.92
C PRO A 281 -3.33 -19.97 18.42
N PRO A 282 -3.79 -18.89 19.08
CA PRO A 282 -4.36 -18.96 20.42
C PRO A 282 -5.53 -19.95 20.49
N ASP A 283 -5.73 -20.63 21.63
CA ASP A 283 -6.77 -21.66 21.82
C ASP A 283 -8.18 -21.20 21.41
N SER A 284 -8.51 -19.92 21.63
CA SER A 284 -9.79 -19.34 21.23
C SER A 284 -10.03 -19.32 19.72
N PHE A 285 -8.97 -19.39 18.92
CA PHE A 285 -9.00 -19.37 17.46
C PHE A 285 -8.73 -20.73 16.80
N GLU A 286 -8.30 -21.75 17.56
CA GLU A 286 -7.94 -23.06 16.99
C GLU A 286 -9.08 -23.74 16.20
N LYS A 287 -10.33 -23.52 16.61
CA LYS A 287 -11.53 -24.09 15.97
C LYS A 287 -12.41 -23.07 15.25
N SER A 288 -11.91 -21.86 15.00
CA SER A 288 -12.68 -20.82 14.31
C SER A 288 -11.92 -20.27 13.12
N GLU A 289 -12.62 -19.58 12.23
CA GLU A 289 -12.00 -18.90 11.10
C GLU A 289 -11.35 -17.59 11.57
N PHE A 290 -10.09 -17.41 11.17
CA PHE A 290 -9.29 -16.24 11.51
C PHE A 290 -8.40 -15.81 10.34
N TYR A 291 -7.90 -14.59 10.43
CA TYR A 291 -6.88 -14.02 9.57
C TYR A 291 -5.63 -13.75 10.39
N ILE A 292 -4.45 -13.84 9.75
CA ILE A 292 -3.20 -13.32 10.29
C ILE A 292 -2.93 -11.99 9.59
N THR A 293 -3.09 -10.89 10.31
CA THR A 293 -3.04 -9.54 9.72
C THR A 293 -1.68 -8.85 9.88
N MET A 294 -0.83 -9.33 10.79
CA MET A 294 0.49 -8.77 11.03
C MET A 294 1.41 -9.82 11.65
N VAL A 295 2.61 -9.93 11.10
CA VAL A 295 3.71 -10.75 11.63
C VAL A 295 4.96 -9.89 11.65
N LYS A 296 5.66 -9.87 12.79
CA LYS A 296 6.87 -9.07 12.96
C LYS A 296 7.84 -9.72 13.92
N TRP A 297 9.09 -9.85 13.51
CA TRP A 297 10.17 -10.23 14.42
C TRP A 297 10.47 -9.12 15.41
N VAL A 298 10.52 -9.49 16.70
CA VAL A 298 10.90 -8.60 17.79
C VAL A 298 12.37 -8.81 18.14
N THR A 299 12.77 -10.07 18.28
CA THR A 299 14.16 -10.50 18.43
C THR A 299 14.47 -11.61 17.42
N LYS A 300 15.69 -12.18 17.45
CA LYS A 300 16.04 -13.35 16.62
C LYS A 300 15.26 -14.63 16.98
N GLU A 301 14.65 -14.67 18.16
CA GLU A 301 13.95 -15.85 18.69
C GLU A 301 12.46 -15.59 18.95
N ARG A 302 12.05 -14.32 19.06
CA ARG A 302 10.66 -13.94 19.37
C ARG A 302 9.98 -13.24 18.20
N LEU A 303 8.80 -13.74 17.86
CA LEU A 303 7.95 -13.27 16.78
C LEU A 303 6.62 -12.77 17.35
N SER A 304 6.21 -11.56 16.98
CA SER A 304 4.88 -11.03 17.29
C SER A 304 3.91 -11.33 16.15
N VAL A 305 2.74 -11.84 16.49
CA VAL A 305 1.70 -12.23 15.53
C VAL A 305 0.36 -11.67 15.97
N ARG A 306 -0.35 -11.01 15.05
CA ARG A 306 -1.73 -10.56 15.28
C ARG A 306 -2.71 -11.46 14.55
N TRP A 307 -3.59 -12.06 15.36
CA TRP A 307 -4.68 -12.93 14.93
C TRP A 307 -5.97 -12.14 15.00
N VAL A 308 -6.81 -12.20 13.97
CA VAL A 308 -8.09 -11.50 13.90
C VAL A 308 -9.17 -12.49 13.51
N ASN A 309 -10.29 -12.52 14.22
CA ASN A 309 -11.39 -13.41 13.84
C ASN A 309 -12.00 -12.99 12.49
N ARG A 310 -12.73 -13.91 11.82
CA ARG A 310 -13.38 -13.61 10.53
C ARG A 310 -14.30 -12.38 10.56
N ALA A 311 -15.03 -12.20 11.68
CA ALA A 311 -15.89 -11.03 11.92
C ALA A 311 -15.14 -9.71 12.05
N GLN A 312 -13.81 -9.75 12.24
CA GLN A 312 -12.93 -8.59 12.41
C GLN A 312 -13.31 -7.67 13.57
N ASN A 313 -13.91 -8.23 14.61
CA ASN A 313 -14.30 -7.49 15.81
C ASN A 313 -13.50 -7.89 17.07
N MET A 314 -12.65 -8.92 16.95
CA MET A 314 -11.75 -9.37 18.01
C MET A 314 -10.36 -9.65 17.43
N SER A 315 -9.32 -9.09 18.06
CA SER A 315 -7.93 -9.36 17.72
C SER A 315 -7.13 -9.77 18.95
N ILE A 316 -6.21 -10.70 18.74
CA ILE A 316 -5.28 -11.17 19.75
C ILE A 316 -3.87 -10.92 19.24
N LEU A 317 -3.09 -10.16 20.00
CA LEU A 317 -1.66 -10.00 19.77
C LEU A 317 -0.91 -11.03 20.62
N SER A 318 -0.17 -11.91 19.98
CA SER A 318 0.65 -12.93 20.61
C SER A 318 2.15 -12.62 20.42
N LEU A 319 2.96 -13.04 21.39
CA LEU A 319 4.41 -13.10 21.29
C LEU A 319 4.83 -14.56 21.39
N CYS A 320 5.35 -15.09 20.28
CA CYS A 320 5.76 -16.48 20.13
C CYS A 320 7.28 -16.60 20.27
N ASP A 321 7.71 -17.52 21.12
CA ASP A 321 9.11 -17.95 21.22
C ASP A 321 9.31 -19.16 20.31
N VAL A 322 10.10 -18.96 19.26
CA VAL A 322 10.35 -19.96 18.22
C VAL A 322 11.26 -21.10 18.71
N THR A 323 11.99 -20.91 19.82
CA THR A 323 12.85 -21.96 20.38
C THR A 323 12.10 -22.94 21.26
N GLN A 324 10.99 -22.48 21.85
CA GLN A 324 10.16 -23.25 22.78
C GLN A 324 8.83 -23.69 22.14
N ASP A 325 8.51 -23.19 20.94
CA ASP A 325 7.25 -23.39 20.24
C ASP A 325 6.03 -22.92 21.06
N ILE A 326 6.22 -21.88 21.89
CA ILE A 326 5.18 -21.34 22.79
C ILE A 326 4.77 -19.95 22.34
N CYS A 327 3.47 -19.77 22.08
CA CYS A 327 2.86 -18.47 21.83
C CYS A 327 2.14 -17.94 23.06
N THR A 328 2.60 -16.81 23.60
CA THR A 328 1.97 -16.15 24.75
C THR A 328 1.08 -15.00 24.30
N LYS A 329 -0.16 -14.95 24.81
CA LYS A 329 -1.09 -13.85 24.57
C LYS A 329 -0.61 -12.59 25.31
N LYS A 330 -0.40 -11.50 24.58
CA LYS A 330 0.05 -10.21 25.15
C LYS A 330 -1.05 -9.17 25.26
N HIS A 331 -1.94 -9.09 24.27
CA HIS A 331 -3.01 -8.11 24.27
C HIS A 331 -4.22 -8.61 23.49
N VAL A 332 -5.42 -8.19 23.91
CA VAL A 332 -6.69 -8.49 23.25
C VAL A 332 -7.42 -7.18 23.02
N MET A 333 -7.88 -6.95 21.80
CA MET A 333 -8.77 -5.84 21.45
C MET A 333 -10.09 -6.38 20.97
N THR A 334 -11.18 -5.76 21.41
CA THR A 334 -12.54 -6.04 20.96
C THR A 334 -13.23 -4.75 20.55
N SER A 335 -14.17 -4.85 19.62
CA SER A 335 -15.01 -3.74 19.16
C SER A 335 -16.43 -4.24 18.95
N ASP A 336 -17.42 -3.41 19.27
CA ASP A 336 -18.84 -3.72 19.00
C ASP A 336 -19.17 -3.68 17.49
N LYS A 337 -18.28 -3.07 16.70
CA LYS A 337 -18.42 -2.91 15.25
C LYS A 337 -17.32 -3.73 14.57
N TRP A 338 -16.24 -3.08 14.13
CA TRP A 338 -15.04 -3.72 13.64
C TRP A 338 -13.79 -3.12 14.29
N LEU A 339 -12.66 -3.80 14.12
CA LEU A 339 -11.33 -3.33 14.51
C LEU A 339 -10.65 -2.65 13.33
N ASP A 340 -10.27 -1.39 13.50
CA ASP A 340 -9.44 -0.67 12.57
C ASP A 340 -7.95 -1.04 12.74
N ARG A 341 -7.14 -0.66 11.74
CA ARG A 341 -5.66 -0.71 11.79
C ARG A 341 -5.06 -2.07 12.18
N GLN A 342 -5.66 -3.16 11.71
CA GLN A 342 -5.24 -4.53 12.00
C GLN A 342 -3.82 -4.89 11.52
N ARG A 343 -3.22 -4.10 10.63
CA ARG A 343 -1.83 -4.26 10.17
C ARG A 343 -0.80 -3.51 11.01
N GLU A 344 -1.24 -2.78 12.05
CA GLU A 344 -0.33 -2.00 12.88
C GLU A 344 0.72 -2.91 13.51
N GLU A 345 1.97 -2.59 13.20
CA GLU A 345 3.13 -3.23 13.80
C GLU A 345 3.38 -2.65 15.20
N PRO A 346 3.38 -3.47 16.26
CA PRO A 346 3.79 -3.03 17.58
C PRO A 346 5.26 -2.66 17.62
N VAL A 347 5.61 -1.81 18.57
CA VAL A 347 7.00 -1.52 18.95
C VAL A 347 7.23 -2.09 20.35
N PHE A 348 8.32 -2.83 20.53
CA PHE A 348 8.69 -3.45 21.79
C PHE A 348 9.99 -2.83 22.32
N SER A 349 10.18 -2.90 23.63
CA SER A 349 11.51 -2.80 24.22
C SER A 349 12.38 -4.00 23.84
N LYS A 350 13.71 -3.87 23.93
CA LYS A 350 14.70 -4.90 23.60
C LYS A 350 14.53 -6.17 24.43
N ASP A 351 14.10 -6.03 25.68
CA ASP A 351 13.79 -7.14 26.59
C ASP A 351 12.40 -7.77 26.36
N CYS A 352 11.59 -7.17 25.47
CA CYS A 352 10.20 -7.54 25.18
C CYS A 352 9.23 -7.44 26.38
N THR A 353 9.56 -6.67 27.42
CA THR A 353 8.70 -6.49 28.60
C THR A 353 7.67 -5.38 28.41
N THR A 354 8.03 -4.38 27.61
CA THR A 354 7.21 -3.20 27.31
C THR A 354 6.78 -3.22 25.85
N LEU A 355 5.51 -2.91 25.64
CA LEU A 355 4.83 -2.90 24.36
C LEU A 355 4.19 -1.52 24.13
N PHE A 356 4.43 -0.93 22.96
CA PHE A 356 3.78 0.29 22.50
C PHE A 356 2.87 -0.05 21.31
N ILE A 357 1.59 0.27 21.46
CA ILE A 357 0.55 0.12 20.43
C ILE A 357 -0.35 1.34 20.42
N THR A 358 -1.09 1.57 19.34
CA THR A 358 -2.18 2.53 19.38
C THR A 358 -3.45 1.87 19.91
N MET A 359 -4.17 2.58 20.77
CA MET A 359 -5.46 2.15 21.29
C MET A 359 -6.48 3.28 21.18
N PRO A 360 -7.76 2.92 20.94
CA PRO A 360 -8.83 3.90 20.90
C PRO A 360 -9.14 4.45 22.31
N LEU A 361 -8.99 5.76 22.50
CA LEU A 361 -9.32 6.46 23.74
C LEU A 361 -10.47 7.43 23.54
N LYS A 362 -11.45 7.37 24.45
CA LYS A 362 -12.60 8.26 24.43
C LYS A 362 -12.18 9.64 24.93
N HIS A 363 -12.41 10.67 24.12
CA HIS A 363 -12.11 12.05 24.45
C HIS A 363 -13.40 12.89 24.47
N GLY A 364 -14.10 12.83 25.60
CA GLY A 364 -15.33 13.61 25.83
C GLY A 364 -16.41 13.37 24.76
N GLY A 365 -17.03 14.46 24.30
CA GLY A 365 -18.05 14.45 23.23
C GLY A 365 -17.47 14.44 21.80
N SER A 366 -16.14 14.60 21.64
CA SER A 366 -15.48 14.64 20.33
C SER A 366 -15.41 13.25 19.67
N GLY A 367 -15.52 12.19 20.46
CA GLY A 367 -15.48 10.81 19.99
C GLY A 367 -14.31 10.03 20.58
N THR A 368 -13.87 9.02 19.86
CA THR A 368 -12.79 8.11 20.25
C THR A 368 -11.67 8.20 19.22
N PHE A 369 -10.43 8.36 19.67
CA PHE A 369 -9.26 8.58 18.81
C PHE A 369 -8.13 7.63 19.17
N ASN A 370 -7.36 7.21 18.16
CA ASN A 370 -6.24 6.29 18.36
C ASN A 370 -5.03 7.01 18.94
N HIS A 371 -4.55 6.53 20.10
CA HIS A 371 -3.45 7.14 20.85
C HIS A 371 -2.46 6.09 21.35
N ILE A 372 -1.21 6.50 21.56
CA ILE A 372 -0.14 5.60 22.00
C ILE A 372 -0.42 5.15 23.43
N THR A 373 -0.39 3.84 23.61
CA THR A 373 -0.51 3.18 24.90
C THR A 373 0.72 2.32 25.13
N MET A 374 1.35 2.54 26.28
CA MET A 374 2.43 1.74 26.81
C MET A 374 1.84 0.66 27.71
N ILE A 375 2.20 -0.58 27.45
CA ILE A 375 1.80 -1.77 28.19
C ILE A 375 3.07 -2.42 28.73
N SER A 376 3.20 -2.53 30.05
CA SER A 376 4.35 -3.17 30.69
C SER A 376 3.88 -4.32 31.59
N ASN A 377 4.53 -5.48 31.49
CA ASN A 377 4.28 -6.59 32.39
C ASN A 377 5.00 -6.35 33.73
N GLN A 378 4.28 -6.30 34.85
CA GLN A 378 4.91 -6.45 36.16
C GLN A 378 5.19 -7.93 36.43
N SER A 379 6.35 -8.22 37.03
CA SER A 379 6.88 -9.58 37.17
C SER A 379 6.20 -10.44 38.25
N ASP A 380 5.33 -9.88 39.10
CA ASP A 380 4.79 -10.60 40.27
C ASP A 380 3.26 -10.53 40.46
N SER A 381 2.54 -9.79 39.62
CA SER A 381 1.08 -9.75 39.62
C SER A 381 0.58 -9.82 38.19
N GLN A 382 -0.54 -10.50 37.96
CA GLN A 382 -1.23 -10.51 36.65
C GLN A 382 -1.75 -9.12 36.22
N GLU A 383 -1.44 -8.07 36.98
CA GLU A 383 -1.82 -6.69 36.66
C GLU A 383 -0.86 -6.13 35.59
N VAL A 384 -1.40 -6.09 34.37
CA VAL A 384 -0.78 -5.39 33.25
C VAL A 384 -0.88 -3.89 33.50
N ASN A 385 0.26 -3.23 33.74
CA ASN A 385 0.29 -1.78 33.87
C ASN A 385 0.14 -1.13 32.48
N MET A 386 -0.96 -0.39 32.30
CA MET A 386 -1.31 0.27 31.05
C MET A 386 -1.29 1.79 31.25
N ARG A 387 -0.51 2.49 30.44
CA ARG A 387 -0.38 3.96 30.50
C ARG A 387 -0.55 4.57 29.11
N HIS A 388 -1.47 5.51 28.97
CA HIS A 388 -1.63 6.29 27.76
C HIS A 388 -0.59 7.42 27.73
N LEU A 389 0.20 7.50 26.65
CA LEU A 389 1.25 8.51 26.49
C LEU A 389 0.74 9.75 25.74
N THR A 390 -0.36 9.62 25.01
CA THR A 390 -0.96 10.71 24.24
C THR A 390 -2.47 10.75 24.43
N SER A 391 -3.07 11.92 24.31
CA SER A 391 -4.52 12.10 24.31
C SER A 391 -4.90 13.40 23.60
N GLY A 392 -6.11 13.45 23.03
CA GLY A 392 -6.65 14.64 22.38
C GLY A 392 -7.78 14.32 21.40
N SER A 393 -8.25 15.34 20.69
CA SER A 393 -9.21 15.20 19.58
C SER A 393 -8.48 15.07 18.22
N TRP A 394 -7.52 14.15 18.15
CA TRP A 394 -6.66 13.90 16.98
C TRP A 394 -6.11 12.47 17.05
N GLU A 395 -5.58 11.92 15.96
CA GLU A 395 -5.13 10.53 15.90
C GLU A 395 -3.61 10.39 15.68
N VAL A 396 -3.04 9.37 16.32
CA VAL A 396 -1.70 8.86 16.00
C VAL A 396 -1.80 7.93 14.79
N SER A 397 -1.28 8.37 13.65
CA SER A 397 -1.35 7.62 12.39
C SER A 397 -0.41 6.42 12.33
N GLN A 398 0.78 6.50 12.95
CA GLN A 398 1.74 5.39 12.99
C GLN A 398 2.79 5.59 14.10
N ILE A 399 3.14 4.53 14.83
CA ILE A 399 4.33 4.49 15.68
C ILE A 399 5.52 4.05 14.83
N LEU A 400 6.61 4.83 14.84
CA LEU A 400 7.78 4.57 14.01
C LEU A 400 8.87 3.79 14.75
N ALA A 401 9.21 4.23 15.97
CA ALA A 401 10.32 3.70 16.73
C ALA A 401 10.22 4.03 18.23
N TYR A 402 10.94 3.26 19.04
CA TYR A 402 11.17 3.52 20.46
C TYR A 402 12.67 3.54 20.73
N ASP A 403 13.18 4.68 21.19
CA ASP A 403 14.55 4.85 21.62
C ASP A 403 14.63 4.69 23.14
N GLU A 404 15.20 3.57 23.58
CA GLU A 404 15.45 3.27 25.00
C GLU A 404 16.52 4.17 25.62
N GLY A 405 17.47 4.69 24.83
CA GLY A 405 18.54 5.53 25.34
C GLY A 405 18.00 6.86 25.89
N THR A 406 16.98 7.40 25.22
CA THR A 406 16.32 8.65 25.62
C THR A 406 14.89 8.46 26.12
N ASN A 407 14.44 7.20 26.28
CA ASN A 407 13.06 6.86 26.65
C ASN A 407 12.01 7.58 25.79
N SER A 408 12.24 7.65 24.47
CA SER A 408 11.44 8.46 23.56
C SER A 408 10.75 7.62 22.48
N VAL A 409 9.44 7.85 22.29
CA VAL A 409 8.64 7.21 21.23
C VAL A 409 8.45 8.20 20.10
N TYR A 410 8.80 7.79 18.88
CA TYR A 410 8.64 8.58 17.65
C TYR A 410 7.40 8.11 16.89
N TYR A 411 6.55 9.05 16.46
CA TYR A 411 5.27 8.73 15.81
C TYR A 411 4.80 9.83 14.86
N LEU A 412 3.94 9.45 13.92
CA LEU A 412 3.21 10.38 13.05
C LEU A 412 1.83 10.67 13.62
N SER A 413 1.39 11.92 13.51
CA SER A 413 0.12 12.38 14.08
C SER A 413 -0.55 13.47 13.24
N THR A 414 -1.88 13.55 13.38
CA THR A 414 -2.79 14.58 12.83
C THR A 414 -3.09 15.70 13.83
N GLU A 415 -2.27 15.84 14.88
CA GLU A 415 -2.50 16.80 15.97
C GLU A 415 -2.59 18.27 15.53
N THR A 416 -1.81 18.70 14.52
CA THR A 416 -1.92 20.08 13.99
C THR A 416 -3.16 20.29 13.12
N GLY A 417 -3.66 19.23 12.47
CA GLY A 417 -4.79 19.28 11.55
C GLY A 417 -5.08 17.91 10.94
N ALA A 418 -6.36 17.62 10.70
CA ALA A 418 -6.80 16.32 10.18
C ALA A 418 -6.21 15.96 8.80
N THR A 419 -5.88 16.97 7.98
CA THR A 419 -5.30 16.81 6.64
C THR A 419 -3.76 16.72 6.66
N GLN A 420 -3.15 16.96 7.83
CA GLN A 420 -1.72 17.15 8.02
C GLN A 420 -1.12 15.96 8.76
N HIS A 421 0.12 15.61 8.39
CA HIS A 421 0.86 14.53 9.01
C HIS A 421 2.22 15.05 9.43
N HIS A 422 2.48 15.05 10.74
CA HIS A 422 3.73 15.53 11.31
C HIS A 422 4.40 14.48 12.19
N LEU A 423 5.72 14.56 12.28
CA LEU A 423 6.55 13.74 13.14
C LEU A 423 6.63 14.36 14.55
N TYR A 424 6.30 13.54 15.54
CA TYR A 424 6.34 13.87 16.95
C TYR A 424 7.24 12.91 17.72
N ARG A 425 7.70 13.40 18.87
CA ARG A 425 8.39 12.62 19.89
C ARG A 425 7.69 12.83 21.23
N VAL A 426 7.48 11.75 21.99
CA VAL A 426 6.96 11.79 23.36
C VAL A 426 7.82 10.93 24.27
N SER A 427 8.06 11.38 25.51
CA SER A 427 8.76 10.58 26.52
C SER A 427 7.84 9.49 27.10
N SER A 428 8.37 8.26 27.22
CA SER A 428 7.65 7.14 27.85
C SER A 428 7.57 7.29 29.38
N VAL A 429 8.52 8.01 29.98
CA VAL A 429 8.58 8.27 31.43
C VAL A 429 7.73 9.47 31.80
N ASP A 430 7.84 10.56 31.04
CA ASP A 430 7.09 11.79 31.27
C ASP A 430 6.33 12.24 30.00
N PRO A 431 5.08 11.79 29.82
CA PRO A 431 4.24 12.10 28.67
C PRO A 431 3.97 13.60 28.44
N PHE A 432 4.19 14.45 29.46
CA PHE A 432 4.05 15.90 29.30
C PHE A 432 5.14 16.48 28.39
N HIS A 433 6.28 15.81 28.26
CA HIS A 433 7.35 16.17 27.33
C HIS A 433 7.06 15.59 25.93
N LYS A 434 6.12 16.25 25.24
CA LYS A 434 5.81 15.99 23.83
C LYS A 434 6.31 17.14 22.96
N GLU A 435 7.00 16.80 21.88
CA GLU A 435 7.58 17.76 20.95
C GLU A 435 7.19 17.40 19.51
N CYS A 436 6.81 18.41 18.73
CA CYS A 436 6.64 18.25 17.29
C CYS A 436 7.95 18.58 16.56
N LEU A 437 8.56 17.59 15.92
CA LEU A 437 9.84 17.74 15.25
C LEU A 437 9.70 18.44 13.89
N THR A 438 8.57 18.25 13.20
CA THR A 438 8.35 18.82 11.86
C THR A 438 7.50 20.09 11.82
N CYS A 439 6.85 20.48 12.91
CA CYS A 439 5.92 21.63 12.88
C CYS A 439 6.62 22.97 12.66
N SER A 440 7.88 23.10 13.06
CA SER A 440 8.70 24.29 12.82
C SER A 440 9.52 24.21 11.55
N LEU A 441 9.76 22.99 11.05
CA LEU A 441 10.48 22.73 9.81
C LEU A 441 9.57 23.04 8.63
N PHE A 442 10.03 23.86 7.69
CA PHE A 442 9.33 24.05 6.41
C PHE A 442 7.87 24.54 6.56
N LYS A 443 7.60 25.41 7.55
CA LYS A 443 6.24 25.87 7.95
C LYS A 443 5.33 26.31 6.79
N SER A 444 5.87 26.93 5.75
CA SER A 444 5.10 27.40 4.59
C SER A 444 5.09 26.42 3.41
N THR A 445 5.86 25.34 3.49
CA THR A 445 6.20 24.50 2.34
C THR A 445 5.81 23.03 2.50
N CYS A 446 5.72 22.51 3.72
CA CYS A 446 5.34 21.11 3.93
C CYS A 446 4.56 20.84 5.22
N SER A 447 3.33 20.37 5.06
CA SER A 447 2.42 19.97 6.14
C SER A 447 2.08 18.47 6.13
N TYR A 448 2.63 17.71 5.17
CA TYR A 448 2.46 16.26 5.09
C TYR A 448 3.82 15.58 4.98
N HIS A 449 4.20 14.86 6.03
CA HIS A 449 5.50 14.20 6.16
C HIS A 449 5.35 12.69 6.33
N ASP A 450 6.18 11.95 5.61
CA ASP A 450 6.51 10.57 5.93
C ASP A 450 7.92 10.52 6.53
N ALA A 451 8.16 9.61 7.47
CA ALA A 451 9.44 9.53 8.16
C ALA A 451 9.94 8.09 8.28
N VAL A 452 11.25 7.91 8.12
CA VAL A 452 11.94 6.65 8.39
C VAL A 452 13.15 6.94 9.26
N LEU A 453 13.21 6.31 10.44
CA LEU A 453 14.36 6.43 11.34
C LEU A 453 15.45 5.42 10.98
N SER A 454 16.71 5.81 11.19
CA SER A 454 17.83 4.88 11.17
C SER A 454 17.69 3.82 12.27
N PRO A 455 18.30 2.63 12.12
CA PRO A 455 18.28 1.60 13.17
C PRO A 455 18.82 2.08 14.53
N THR A 456 19.70 3.09 14.53
CA THR A 456 20.31 3.71 15.71
C THR A 456 19.54 4.92 16.25
N TYR A 457 18.46 5.34 15.58
CA TYR A 457 17.66 6.53 15.90
C TYR A 457 18.40 7.88 15.84
N GLN A 458 19.64 7.89 15.33
CA GLN A 458 20.44 9.11 15.21
C GLN A 458 20.05 9.97 14.00
N HIS A 459 19.51 9.34 12.96
CA HIS A 459 19.14 10.01 11.72
C HIS A 459 17.69 9.71 11.36
N VAL A 460 17.03 10.69 10.73
CA VAL A 460 15.68 10.53 10.20
C VAL A 460 15.68 10.97 8.75
N LEU A 461 15.16 10.10 7.89
CA LEU A 461 14.79 10.45 6.53
C LEU A 461 13.37 11.01 6.56
N LEU A 462 13.26 12.31 6.32
CA LEU A 462 11.98 13.02 6.23
C LEU A 462 11.61 13.23 4.76
N ASN A 463 10.51 12.60 4.35
CA ASN A 463 9.94 12.75 3.03
C ASN A 463 8.78 13.74 3.09
N CYS A 464 9.00 14.94 2.58
CA CYS A 464 7.91 15.88 2.36
C CYS A 464 7.04 15.40 1.20
N ARG A 465 5.76 15.16 1.46
CA ARG A 465 4.74 14.90 0.43
C ARG A 465 3.72 16.03 0.32
N GLY A 466 3.98 17.17 0.96
CA GLY A 466 3.14 18.38 0.92
C GLY A 466 3.29 19.20 -0.36
N ILE A 467 2.54 20.30 -0.43
CA ILE A 467 2.30 21.10 -1.66
C ILE A 467 3.52 21.90 -2.17
N ALA A 468 4.59 22.15 -1.42
CA ALA A 468 5.65 23.03 -1.92
C ALA A 468 6.97 22.32 -2.27
N CYS A 469 7.18 22.17 -3.58
CA CYS A 469 8.44 22.57 -4.17
C CYS A 469 8.65 24.08 -3.93
N SER A 470 9.45 24.46 -2.93
CA SER A 470 10.00 25.82 -2.87
C SER A 470 11.47 25.82 -3.29
N ASN A 471 11.82 26.80 -4.11
CA ASN A 471 13.19 27.10 -4.51
C ASN A 471 14.03 27.38 -3.26
N ASN A 472 15.06 26.56 -3.00
CA ASN A 472 16.42 27.01 -2.58
C ASN A 472 17.37 25.92 -2.04
N THR A 473 17.17 24.65 -2.33
CA THR A 473 18.26 23.64 -2.30
C THR A 473 18.12 22.72 -3.50
N ILE A 474 19.25 22.26 -4.02
CA ILE A 474 19.49 21.83 -5.41
C ILE A 474 18.60 20.66 -5.85
N THR A 475 17.39 20.96 -6.33
CA THR A 475 16.61 20.16 -7.30
C THR A 475 15.68 21.11 -8.05
N LYS A 476 15.92 21.36 -9.34
CA LYS A 476 15.12 22.27 -10.16
C LYS A 476 13.73 21.69 -10.40
N CYS A 477 12.76 22.14 -9.60
CA CYS A 477 11.33 21.93 -9.85
C CYS A 477 10.90 22.89 -10.98
N PHE A 478 10.78 22.40 -12.21
CA PHE A 478 10.30 23.18 -13.35
C PHE A 478 8.79 23.42 -13.24
N ILE A 479 8.40 24.39 -12.41
CA ILE A 479 7.08 25.03 -12.49
C ILE A 479 7.26 26.25 -13.40
N SER A 480 7.46 26.02 -14.70
CA SER A 480 7.29 27.10 -15.67
C SER A 480 5.80 27.24 -15.98
N ARG A 481 5.11 28.07 -15.18
CA ARG A 481 3.77 28.63 -15.45
C ARG A 481 2.68 27.59 -15.77
N LEU A 482 2.38 26.70 -14.84
CA LEU A 482 1.01 26.21 -14.74
C LEU A 482 0.23 27.26 -13.97
N ARG A 483 -0.65 27.97 -14.68
CA ARG A 483 -1.73 28.71 -14.05
C ARG A 483 -2.56 27.67 -13.30
N TYR A 484 -2.30 27.49 -12.00
CA TYR A 484 -3.43 27.36 -11.07
C TYR A 484 -4.43 28.46 -11.46
N LEU A 485 -5.74 28.26 -11.29
CA LEU A 485 -6.69 29.38 -11.27
C LEU A 485 -6.23 30.36 -10.17
N SER A 486 -5.24 31.18 -10.49
CA SER A 486 -4.63 32.20 -9.65
C SER A 486 -5.52 33.43 -9.63
N THR A 487 -6.63 33.37 -10.35
CA THR A 487 -7.78 34.25 -10.25
C THR A 487 -9.00 33.40 -10.61
N LEU A 488 -9.57 32.70 -9.62
CA LEU A 488 -10.97 32.26 -9.72
C LEU A 488 -11.78 33.54 -9.94
N ASP A 489 -12.29 33.73 -11.15
CA ASP A 489 -13.17 34.86 -11.43
C ASP A 489 -14.57 34.52 -10.94
N GLU A 490 -14.94 35.05 -9.77
CA GLU A 490 -16.26 34.83 -9.16
C GLU A 490 -17.42 35.36 -10.03
N ALA A 491 -17.14 36.16 -11.06
CA ALA A 491 -18.15 36.62 -12.01
C ALA A 491 -18.45 35.60 -13.13
N LYS A 492 -17.65 34.53 -13.26
CA LYS A 492 -17.83 33.47 -14.25
C LYS A 492 -18.41 32.21 -13.60
N GLU A 493 -19.36 31.57 -14.28
CA GLU A 493 -19.89 30.27 -13.87
C GLU A 493 -19.03 29.13 -14.44
N TYR A 494 -18.56 28.25 -13.55
CA TYR A 494 -17.73 27.10 -13.87
C TYR A 494 -18.51 25.78 -13.75
N PRO A 495 -18.23 24.79 -14.60
CA PRO A 495 -18.74 23.44 -14.40
C PRO A 495 -18.10 22.80 -13.15
N LEU A 496 -18.89 22.01 -12.43
CA LEU A 496 -18.47 21.32 -11.20
C LEU A 496 -18.31 19.82 -11.47
N LEU A 497 -17.21 19.23 -11.00
CA LEU A 497 -16.99 17.79 -10.97
C LEU A 497 -16.77 17.33 -9.52
N LEU A 498 -17.71 16.58 -8.97
CA LEU A 498 -17.54 15.93 -7.67
C LEU A 498 -16.82 14.59 -7.86
N VAL A 499 -15.65 14.43 -7.25
CA VAL A 499 -14.90 13.17 -7.24
C VAL A 499 -15.16 12.45 -5.93
N LEU A 500 -15.75 11.26 -6.02
CA LEU A 500 -16.03 10.40 -4.87
C LEU A 500 -14.84 9.47 -4.64
N ASP A 501 -14.16 9.67 -3.51
CA ASP A 501 -13.34 8.61 -2.92
C ASP A 501 -14.25 7.64 -2.16
N SER A 502 -13.93 6.37 -2.25
CA SER A 502 -14.90 5.29 -2.13
C SER A 502 -14.51 4.18 -1.17
N THR A 503 -13.32 4.29 -0.57
CA THR A 503 -12.84 3.30 0.39
C THR A 503 -13.16 3.78 1.81
N PRO A 504 -14.01 3.07 2.56
CA PRO A 504 -14.26 3.40 3.97
C PRO A 504 -12.95 3.35 4.77
N GLY A 505 -12.67 4.42 5.51
CA GLY A 505 -11.40 4.65 6.20
C GLY A 505 -10.31 5.31 5.35
N GLY A 506 -10.60 5.61 4.08
CA GLY A 506 -9.78 6.49 3.24
C GLY A 506 -9.95 7.96 3.62
N GLN A 507 -9.10 8.81 3.06
CA GLN A 507 -9.14 10.26 3.25
C GLN A 507 -8.86 10.92 1.90
N ALA A 508 -9.87 11.57 1.34
CA ALA A 508 -9.79 12.25 0.06
C ALA A 508 -9.15 13.64 0.20
N VAL A 509 -9.48 14.37 1.27
CA VAL A 509 -8.98 15.71 1.53
C VAL A 509 -7.72 15.62 2.40
N SER A 510 -6.58 15.92 1.80
CA SER A 510 -5.28 15.86 2.44
C SER A 510 -4.34 16.93 1.92
N ASP A 511 -3.40 17.38 2.75
CA ASP A 511 -2.32 18.30 2.33
C ASP A 511 -1.26 17.60 1.45
N ARG A 512 -1.45 16.30 1.18
CA ARG A 512 -0.60 15.51 0.28
C ARG A 512 -0.73 16.02 -1.16
N PHE A 513 0.41 16.38 -1.74
CA PHE A 513 0.51 16.77 -3.14
C PHE A 513 0.23 15.58 -4.06
N SER A 514 -0.64 15.79 -5.04
CA SER A 514 -0.89 14.86 -6.12
C SER A 514 -1.26 15.61 -7.40
N LEU A 515 -0.85 15.05 -8.54
CA LEU A 515 -1.29 15.48 -9.88
C LEU A 515 -1.93 14.28 -10.56
N SER A 516 -3.13 14.48 -11.08
CA SER A 516 -3.95 13.43 -11.68
C SER A 516 -4.76 14.00 -12.86
N TRP A 517 -5.57 13.18 -13.52
CA TRP A 517 -6.39 13.56 -14.68
C TRP A 517 -7.34 14.73 -14.37
N ASP A 518 -7.81 14.83 -13.13
CA ASP A 518 -8.66 15.91 -12.63
C ASP A 518 -7.90 17.24 -12.55
N SER A 519 -6.59 17.23 -12.29
CA SER A 519 -5.74 18.44 -12.38
C SER A 519 -5.69 19.01 -13.81
N VAL A 520 -5.75 18.15 -14.83
CA VAL A 520 -5.78 18.57 -16.24
C VAL A 520 -7.11 19.26 -16.56
N LEU A 521 -8.23 18.74 -16.03
CA LEU A 521 -9.55 19.37 -16.20
C LEU A 521 -9.61 20.75 -15.56
N VAL A 522 -9.06 20.91 -14.35
CA VAL A 522 -8.96 22.21 -13.68
C VAL A 522 -8.11 23.18 -14.53
N SER A 523 -6.93 22.74 -14.99
CA SER A 523 -5.98 23.61 -15.67
C SER A 523 -6.34 23.93 -17.13
N SER A 524 -6.99 23.01 -17.84
CA SER A 524 -7.18 23.11 -19.30
C SER A 524 -8.63 23.35 -19.72
N ASN A 525 -9.60 23.02 -18.86
CA ASN A 525 -11.02 23.04 -19.18
C ASN A 525 -11.83 23.94 -18.24
N ASP A 526 -11.17 24.70 -17.37
CA ASP A 526 -11.80 25.57 -16.36
C ASP A 526 -12.89 24.82 -15.55
N VAL A 527 -12.61 23.58 -15.13
CA VAL A 527 -13.55 22.78 -14.31
C VAL A 527 -13.20 22.92 -12.84
N ILE A 528 -14.18 23.17 -11.98
CA ILE A 528 -13.97 23.10 -10.53
C ILE A 528 -14.13 21.65 -10.10
N VAL A 529 -13.10 21.09 -9.46
CA VAL A 529 -13.12 19.73 -8.92
C VAL A 529 -13.29 19.80 -7.41
N ALA A 530 -14.24 19.04 -6.87
CA ALA A 530 -14.51 18.94 -5.44
C ALA A 530 -14.22 17.53 -4.94
N HIS A 531 -13.50 17.45 -3.82
CA HIS A 531 -13.27 16.24 -3.02
C HIS A 531 -13.87 16.48 -1.63
N LEU A 532 -14.53 15.48 -1.06
CA LEU A 532 -15.21 15.60 0.23
C LEU A 532 -14.97 14.35 1.08
N ASP A 533 -14.55 14.58 2.33
CA ASP A 533 -14.58 13.58 3.39
C ASP A 533 -15.87 13.72 4.21
N GLY A 534 -16.73 12.71 4.12
CA GLY A 534 -17.95 12.57 4.92
C GLY A 534 -17.82 11.49 5.98
N ARG A 535 -18.95 11.08 6.57
CA ARG A 535 -18.98 9.93 7.48
C ARG A 535 -18.46 8.67 6.80
N GLY A 536 -17.58 7.96 7.50
CA GLY A 536 -16.83 6.82 6.97
C GLY A 536 -15.40 7.15 6.54
N SER A 537 -14.99 8.42 6.47
CA SER A 537 -13.60 8.80 6.27
C SER A 537 -12.70 8.42 7.45
N GLY A 538 -11.41 8.24 7.19
CA GLY A 538 -10.38 7.97 8.19
C GLY A 538 -9.79 9.25 8.82
N CYS A 539 -8.85 9.08 9.74
CA CYS A 539 -8.02 10.15 10.32
C CYS A 539 -8.79 11.22 11.14
N GLN A 540 -10.06 11.00 11.46
CA GLN A 540 -10.93 11.98 12.14
C GLN A 540 -11.67 11.41 13.36
N GLY A 541 -11.23 10.27 13.89
CA GLY A 541 -11.87 9.59 15.02
C GLY A 541 -12.72 8.42 14.57
N GLN A 542 -12.78 7.39 15.43
CA GLN A 542 -13.63 6.21 15.23
C GLN A 542 -15.11 6.54 15.13
N ARG A 543 -15.57 7.67 15.70
CA ARG A 543 -16.98 8.08 15.59
C ARG A 543 -17.36 8.28 14.12
N ILE A 544 -16.59 9.09 13.37
CA ILE A 544 -16.84 9.36 11.95
C ILE A 544 -16.63 8.09 11.14
N LEU A 545 -15.54 7.37 11.39
CA LEU A 545 -15.20 6.13 10.70
C LEU A 545 -16.32 5.07 10.82
N HIS A 546 -16.88 4.89 12.01
CA HIS A 546 -17.83 3.83 12.31
C HIS A 546 -19.30 4.17 12.00
N GLU A 547 -19.62 5.36 11.48
CA GLU A 547 -21.00 5.73 11.12
C GLU A 547 -21.54 4.88 9.96
N VAL A 548 -20.66 4.43 9.06
CA VAL A 548 -21.03 3.58 7.90
C VAL A 548 -21.31 2.12 8.27
N PHE A 549 -21.12 1.71 9.54
CA PHE A 549 -21.40 0.34 9.96
C PHE A 549 -22.86 -0.04 9.67
N GLN A 550 -23.08 -1.13 8.93
CA GLN A 550 -24.38 -1.61 8.45
C GLN A 550 -25.19 -0.60 7.63
N ARG A 551 -24.59 0.52 7.24
CA ARG A 551 -25.22 1.66 6.56
C ARG A 551 -24.34 2.20 5.43
N LEU A 552 -23.38 1.41 4.97
CA LEU A 552 -22.48 1.77 3.87
C LEU A 552 -23.28 1.95 2.58
N GLY A 553 -23.06 3.05 1.88
CA GLY A 553 -23.86 3.44 0.72
C GLY A 553 -25.15 4.17 1.09
N THR A 554 -25.31 4.65 2.33
CA THR A 554 -26.45 5.50 2.74
C THR A 554 -26.00 6.81 3.38
N VAL A 555 -25.27 6.73 4.51
CA VAL A 555 -24.84 7.92 5.27
C VAL A 555 -23.74 8.69 4.55
N ASP A 556 -22.81 7.98 3.93
CA ASP A 556 -21.74 8.53 3.09
C ASP A 556 -22.33 9.25 1.87
N VAL A 557 -23.34 8.66 1.24
CA VAL A 557 -24.03 9.23 0.07
C VAL A 557 -24.80 10.49 0.43
N HIS A 558 -25.46 10.49 1.59
CA HIS A 558 -26.18 11.65 2.08
C HIS A 558 -25.25 12.83 2.34
N ASP A 559 -24.06 12.59 2.88
CA ASP A 559 -23.07 13.64 3.12
C ASP A 559 -22.56 14.23 1.80
N GLN A 560 -22.27 13.38 0.81
CA GLN A 560 -21.87 13.80 -0.54
C GLN A 560 -22.97 14.62 -1.23
N LEU A 561 -24.23 14.19 -1.13
CA LEU A 561 -25.39 14.91 -1.65
C LEU A 561 -25.57 16.28 -1.00
N THR A 562 -25.49 16.34 0.33
CA THR A 562 -25.66 17.58 1.08
C THR A 562 -24.58 18.60 0.72
N ALA A 563 -23.33 18.15 0.59
CA ALA A 563 -22.24 19.00 0.12
C ALA A 563 -22.47 19.47 -1.31
N LEU A 564 -22.91 18.58 -2.20
CA LEU A 564 -23.22 18.94 -3.59
C LEU A 564 -24.34 19.98 -3.67
N GLU A 565 -25.42 19.82 -2.90
CA GLU A 565 -26.51 20.80 -2.81
C GLU A 565 -26.06 22.17 -2.29
N HIS A 566 -25.03 22.19 -1.45
CA HIS A 566 -24.40 23.44 -1.01
C HIS A 566 -23.52 24.05 -2.11
N LEU A 567 -22.67 23.25 -2.76
CA LEU A 567 -21.77 23.71 -3.81
C LEU A 567 -22.51 24.29 -5.02
N VAL A 568 -23.63 23.68 -5.42
CA VAL A 568 -24.46 24.17 -6.55
C VAL A 568 -25.12 25.52 -6.28
N LYS A 569 -25.24 25.94 -5.01
CA LYS A 569 -25.78 27.26 -4.65
C LYS A 569 -24.74 28.38 -4.70
N LEU A 570 -23.47 28.05 -4.94
CA LEU A 570 -22.40 29.04 -5.03
C LEU A 570 -22.53 29.83 -6.34
N PRO A 571 -22.30 31.16 -6.32
CA PRO A 571 -22.60 32.03 -7.47
C PRO A 571 -21.70 31.78 -8.70
N TYR A 572 -20.54 31.17 -8.50
CA TYR A 572 -19.58 30.83 -9.55
C TYR A 572 -19.71 29.39 -10.05
N ILE A 573 -20.74 28.63 -9.63
CA ILE A 573 -20.98 27.26 -10.09
C ILE A 573 -22.18 27.25 -11.04
N ASP A 574 -21.99 26.69 -12.24
CA ASP A 574 -23.08 26.48 -13.19
C ASP A 574 -23.88 25.24 -12.79
N ALA A 575 -25.08 25.46 -12.23
CA ALA A 575 -25.99 24.41 -11.81
C ALA A 575 -26.42 23.46 -12.96
N ASN A 576 -26.30 23.88 -14.22
CA ASN A 576 -26.63 23.06 -15.38
C ASN A 576 -25.47 22.15 -15.83
N ARG A 577 -24.24 22.38 -15.34
CA ARG A 577 -23.02 21.65 -15.70
C ARG A 577 -22.35 21.02 -14.48
N VAL A 578 -23.05 20.08 -13.86
CA VAL A 578 -22.55 19.29 -12.72
C VAL A 578 -22.29 17.86 -13.16
N GLY A 579 -21.08 17.36 -12.91
CA GLY A 579 -20.69 15.96 -13.08
C GLY A 579 -20.32 15.33 -11.74
N VAL A 580 -20.49 14.01 -11.65
CA VAL A 580 -19.99 13.22 -10.51
C VAL A 580 -19.20 12.05 -11.06
N TYR A 581 -18.00 11.82 -10.54
CA TYR A 581 -17.13 10.72 -10.91
C TYR A 581 -16.76 9.91 -9.66
N GLY A 582 -16.69 8.59 -9.79
CA GLY A 582 -16.22 7.70 -8.72
C GLY A 582 -15.75 6.37 -9.28
N LYS A 583 -14.70 5.80 -8.69
CA LYS A 583 -14.09 4.55 -9.16
C LYS A 583 -14.79 3.30 -8.59
N VAL A 584 -15.34 3.37 -7.37
CA VAL A 584 -15.85 2.18 -6.65
C VAL A 584 -17.07 2.49 -5.77
N THR A 585 -18.26 2.81 -6.31
CA THR A 585 -19.44 2.87 -5.41
C THR A 585 -20.78 2.48 -6.02
N ALA A 586 -21.61 1.84 -5.18
CA ALA A 586 -23.07 1.67 -5.34
C ALA A 586 -23.87 2.96 -5.07
N SER A 587 -23.22 3.99 -4.51
CA SER A 587 -23.83 5.26 -4.11
C SER A 587 -24.26 6.17 -5.26
N LEU A 588 -23.73 5.94 -6.46
CA LEU A 588 -23.97 6.79 -7.63
C LEU A 588 -25.42 6.67 -8.18
N THR A 589 -26.08 5.54 -7.95
CA THR A 589 -27.47 5.31 -8.40
C THR A 589 -28.49 6.16 -7.63
N GLU A 590 -28.27 6.39 -6.33
CA GLU A 590 -29.16 7.21 -5.49
C GLU A 590 -28.91 8.71 -5.71
N ILE A 591 -27.68 9.10 -6.05
CA ILE A 591 -27.33 10.49 -6.40
C ILE A 591 -28.04 10.91 -7.69
N LYS A 592 -28.10 10.02 -8.70
CA LYS A 592 -28.78 10.29 -9.97
C LYS A 592 -30.30 10.45 -9.83
N THR A 593 -30.95 9.68 -8.95
CA THR A 593 -32.41 9.71 -8.81
C THR A 593 -32.91 10.92 -8.00
N ARG A 594 -32.10 11.47 -7.09
CA ARG A 594 -32.47 12.64 -6.28
C ARG A 594 -32.15 13.99 -6.92
N ILE A 595 -31.11 14.10 -7.75
CA ILE A 595 -30.75 15.38 -8.38
C ILE A 595 -31.03 15.29 -9.89
N LYS A 596 -31.85 16.20 -10.41
CA LYS A 596 -32.07 16.39 -11.86
C LYS A 596 -30.79 16.94 -12.52
N ILE A 597 -29.77 16.10 -12.66
CA ILE A 597 -28.49 16.46 -13.29
C ILE A 597 -28.58 16.19 -14.79
N SER A 598 -28.31 17.23 -15.59
CA SER A 598 -28.41 17.22 -17.05
C SER A 598 -27.42 16.27 -17.74
N ASN A 599 -26.21 16.09 -17.17
CA ASN A 599 -25.12 15.29 -17.75
C ASN A 599 -24.30 14.57 -16.66
N LEU A 600 -24.63 13.31 -16.37
CA LEU A 600 -23.92 12.48 -15.40
C LEU A 600 -23.19 11.33 -16.12
N PHE A 601 -21.86 11.33 -16.10
CA PHE A 601 -21.04 10.23 -16.59
C PHE A 601 -20.71 9.27 -15.44
N ILE A 602 -21.28 8.07 -15.46
CA ILE A 602 -21.13 7.07 -14.40
C ILE A 602 -20.23 5.93 -14.89
N TYR A 603 -19.19 5.64 -14.12
CA TYR A 603 -18.52 4.36 -14.15
C TYR A 603 -18.82 3.63 -12.84
N LEU A 604 -19.53 2.50 -12.92
CA LEU A 604 -20.19 1.87 -11.77
C LEU A 604 -19.53 0.54 -11.40
N ILE A 605 -19.12 0.40 -10.14
CA ILE A 605 -18.88 -0.90 -9.52
C ILE A 605 -19.97 -1.10 -8.47
N LEU A 606 -20.87 -2.04 -8.74
CA LEU A 606 -22.04 -2.32 -7.92
C LEU A 606 -21.67 -3.14 -6.69
N PHE A 607 -21.86 -2.57 -5.48
CA PHE A 607 -21.90 -3.35 -4.25
C PHE A 607 -23.12 -4.27 -4.27
N SER A 608 -22.89 -5.52 -4.66
CA SER A 608 -23.88 -6.60 -4.58
C SER A 608 -23.36 -7.69 -3.65
N GLN A 609 -24.25 -8.64 -3.32
CA GLN A 609 -23.96 -9.92 -2.65
C GLN A 609 -22.84 -10.78 -3.28
N LYS A 610 -22.14 -10.27 -4.30
CA LYS A 610 -21.07 -10.92 -5.05
C LYS A 610 -19.66 -10.39 -4.71
N HIS A 611 -19.50 -9.47 -3.75
CA HIS A 611 -18.18 -8.98 -3.33
C HIS A 611 -17.47 -9.90 -2.35
N TRP A 612 -16.19 -9.59 -2.14
CA TRP A 612 -15.25 -10.35 -1.33
C TRP A 612 -15.62 -10.38 0.16
N SER A 613 -15.37 -11.52 0.80
CA SER A 613 -15.77 -11.84 2.18
C SER A 613 -15.22 -10.83 3.19
N ALA A 614 -13.89 -10.62 3.22
CA ALA A 614 -13.21 -9.83 4.24
C ALA A 614 -13.63 -8.34 4.30
N PHE A 615 -14.18 -7.76 3.24
CA PHE A 615 -14.71 -6.38 3.30
C PHE A 615 -16.19 -6.38 3.61
N THR A 616 -16.97 -7.18 2.88
CA THR A 616 -18.42 -7.19 3.01
C THR A 616 -18.81 -7.56 4.44
N GLU A 617 -18.16 -8.58 5.02
CA GLU A 617 -18.41 -9.05 6.38
C GLU A 617 -17.97 -8.04 7.45
N LYS A 618 -16.93 -7.23 7.16
CA LYS A 618 -16.45 -6.18 8.07
C LYS A 618 -17.46 -5.05 8.25
N TYR A 619 -18.07 -4.58 7.15
CA TYR A 619 -18.95 -3.40 7.19
C TYR A 619 -20.43 -3.76 7.37
N PHE A 620 -20.88 -4.91 6.86
CA PHE A 620 -22.28 -5.35 6.95
C PHE A 620 -22.52 -6.46 7.99
N GLY A 621 -21.47 -7.16 8.44
CA GLY A 621 -21.57 -8.31 9.34
C GLY A 621 -21.82 -9.63 8.61
N PHE A 622 -22.32 -10.63 9.33
CA PHE A 622 -22.86 -11.85 8.73
C PHE A 622 -24.36 -11.70 8.53
N PRO A 623 -24.93 -12.12 7.39
CA PRO A 623 -26.38 -12.13 7.22
C PRO A 623 -27.01 -13.09 8.23
N ALA A 624 -27.94 -12.60 9.04
CA ALA A 624 -29.00 -13.47 9.55
C ALA A 624 -29.85 -13.93 8.34
N ARG A 625 -30.49 -15.10 8.42
CA ARG A 625 -31.39 -15.56 7.34
C ARG A 625 -32.36 -14.41 6.95
N GLU A 626 -32.38 -14.10 5.65
CA GLU A 626 -33.21 -13.03 5.04
C GLU A 626 -33.00 -11.62 5.60
N ASP A 627 -31.77 -11.11 5.60
CA ASP A 627 -31.49 -9.74 6.04
C ASP A 627 -31.58 -8.73 4.87
N HIS A 628 -32.62 -7.87 4.90
CA HIS A 628 -32.86 -6.81 3.90
C HIS A 628 -31.73 -5.77 3.80
N LYS A 629 -30.80 -5.72 4.78
CA LYS A 629 -29.61 -4.86 4.75
C LYS A 629 -28.68 -5.13 3.56
N TYR A 630 -28.70 -6.35 3.04
CA TYR A 630 -27.95 -6.75 1.84
C TYR A 630 -28.77 -6.59 0.54
N GLN A 631 -30.06 -6.28 0.66
CA GLN A 631 -30.94 -5.94 -0.45
C GLN A 631 -31.00 -4.43 -0.62
N VAL A 632 -29.87 -3.80 -0.96
CA VAL A 632 -29.92 -2.44 -1.51
C VAL A 632 -30.55 -2.56 -2.91
N HIS A 633 -31.84 -2.28 -3.01
CA HIS A 633 -32.60 -2.34 -4.25
C HIS A 633 -32.03 -1.35 -5.28
N LEU A 634 -31.44 -1.91 -6.35
CA LEU A 634 -31.08 -1.18 -7.56
C LEU A 634 -32.35 -0.87 -8.37
N TYR A 635 -32.87 0.35 -8.23
CA TYR A 635 -33.79 0.91 -9.24
C TYR A 635 -32.96 1.31 -10.47
N VAL A 636 -32.86 0.40 -11.44
CA VAL A 636 -32.32 0.70 -12.77
C VAL A 636 -33.48 1.19 -13.64
N SER A 637 -33.65 2.51 -13.77
CA SER A 637 -34.50 3.09 -14.81
C SER A 637 -33.65 3.84 -15.84
N GLY A 638 -33.79 3.43 -17.11
CA GLY A 638 -33.41 4.22 -18.29
C GLY A 638 -31.96 4.08 -18.77
N GLY A 639 -31.79 3.24 -19.80
CA GLY A 639 -30.76 3.32 -20.85
C GLY A 639 -29.32 3.60 -20.41
N PHE A 640 -28.58 2.55 -20.05
CA PHE A 640 -27.12 2.60 -19.93
C PHE A 640 -26.44 1.71 -20.97
N LEU A 641 -25.55 2.31 -21.77
CA LEU A 641 -24.41 1.64 -22.38
C LEU A 641 -23.31 1.55 -21.30
N GLY A 642 -23.44 0.57 -20.41
CA GLY A 642 -22.43 0.29 -19.38
C GLY A 642 -21.57 -0.89 -19.80
N TYR A 643 -20.30 -0.66 -20.09
CA TYR A 643 -19.32 -1.74 -20.24
C TYR A 643 -18.90 -2.21 -18.85
N TYR A 644 -19.15 -3.49 -18.56
CA TYR A 644 -18.57 -4.18 -17.40
C TYR A 644 -17.08 -4.37 -17.68
N VAL A 645 -16.21 -3.62 -17.01
CA VAL A 645 -14.76 -3.84 -17.09
C VAL A 645 -14.27 -4.26 -15.71
N PRO A 646 -13.83 -5.51 -15.51
CA PRO A 646 -13.21 -5.94 -14.25
C PRO A 646 -11.99 -5.05 -13.95
N TYR A 647 -11.76 -4.79 -12.66
CA TYR A 647 -10.73 -3.88 -12.13
C TYR A 647 -9.32 -4.12 -12.73
N ASN A 648 -9.05 -5.33 -13.24
CA ASN A 648 -7.79 -5.71 -13.90
C ASN A 648 -7.58 -5.15 -15.32
N MET A 649 -8.56 -4.52 -15.96
CA MET A 649 -8.41 -4.04 -17.35
C MET A 649 -7.88 -2.60 -17.47
N PHE A 650 -7.66 -1.88 -16.37
CA PHE A 650 -7.03 -0.55 -16.38
C PHE A 650 -5.49 -0.58 -16.28
N ILE A 651 -4.87 -1.76 -16.37
CA ILE A 651 -3.40 -1.90 -16.31
C ILE A 651 -2.79 -2.19 -17.70
N SER A 652 -3.60 -2.28 -18.77
CA SER A 652 -3.11 -2.35 -20.15
C SER A 652 -3.69 -1.23 -21.02
N SER A 653 -3.17 -0.02 -20.85
CA SER A 653 -3.13 1.00 -21.91
C SER A 653 -1.92 1.88 -21.70
#